data_AF-A0A6L6QCJ6-F1
#
_entry.id   AF-A0A6L6QCJ6-F1
#
_cell.length_a   1.000
_cell.length_b   1.000
_cell.length_c   1.000
_cell.angle_alpha   90.00
_cell.angle_beta   90.00
_cell.angle_gamma   90.00
#
_symmetry.space_group_name_H-M   'P 1'
#
loop_
_entity.id
_entity.type
_entity.pdbx_description
1 polymer ?
#
loop_
_entity_poly.entity_id
_entity_poly.type
_entity_poly.pdbx_seq_one_letter_code
_entity_poly.pdbx_strand_id
1 'polypeptide(L)'
;MKTLAFAFGFAFASASAPATAQFVGKVSDPVEWVNPLMGTASKPEMSNGNTYPAVTVPWGMNLWTPQTGKMGNGWAYQYDADKMRGLKQTHQPSPWMNDYGQFSVMPVTGGKRFTEDERASWFSHKAETSKPYYYSVYLADSDVTAELTPTERAAQFRFTFPESDKSYVVVDAFDKGSYVKIIPGQRKVVGYSTRYARGPLPSNFRLYFVMVFDKAFTSTDVWRDKELVEGALEMESQHSGAIVGFKTKRGEQVHMKVASSFISAEQAELNLQRELAQDDFDTTRARAKAAWNNALSKVEVEGGTIDQMRTFYSSLYRMVQFPNKLYEVDAAGQPVHWSPYNGKVLPGYLYGGTGFWDTFRALYPFLNLVYPSINREMQAGLANAYREGGWLPEWSSPGYADIMVGNNSASVVADAWIKGSRSPDIETLWQALKHGADNEGPMSAVGRAGVKYYNELGYVPFDVKINENAARTLEYAYDDFAIYQLGKALGKPESEIGIYAQRAMNYKKLFDPETRLMRGRNKDGSFQAPFNPVKWGDAFTEGNSLHYTWSVFHDIDGLVNLMGGRAAFVDKLDTVMSMPPTFDDSYYGSVIHEIREMQVANMGQYAHGNQPIQHMLYLYNYAGAPWKSQYWIRETLNRLYKATPDGYCGDEDNGQTSAWYVFSALGFYPVTPAVGQYVVGAPLFQHATVHLENGKQLRINAPGNDAGKRYIRSAKLNGRAIQRNWLGHDEIQRGATFDVEMSAQPNQQRGIAPADAPYSFSRAEAAATSPKR
;
A
#
# COMPACT_ATOMS: atom_id res chain seq x y z
N MET A 1 -21.50 -59.54 56.05
CA MET A 1 -21.76 -58.38 55.18
C MET A 1 -20.45 -57.75 54.75
N LYS A 2 -19.94 -58.09 53.56
CA LYS A 2 -18.91 -57.34 52.83
C LYS A 2 -19.17 -57.58 51.34
N THR A 3 -19.65 -56.55 50.66
CA THR A 3 -19.94 -56.53 49.23
C THR A 3 -18.65 -56.13 48.50
N LEU A 4 -18.12 -57.01 47.65
CA LEU A 4 -17.01 -56.69 46.74
C LEU A 4 -17.60 -56.14 45.44
N ALA A 5 -17.27 -54.89 45.11
CA ALA A 5 -17.55 -54.28 43.83
C ALA A 5 -16.39 -54.56 42.86
N PHE A 6 -16.68 -55.19 41.71
CA PHE A 6 -15.76 -55.33 40.60
C PHE A 6 -15.94 -54.12 39.67
N ALA A 7 -14.88 -53.32 39.52
CA ALA A 7 -14.80 -52.24 38.54
C ALA A 7 -14.33 -52.78 37.19
N PHE A 8 -15.14 -52.63 36.15
CA PHE A 8 -14.74 -52.82 34.75
C PHE A 8 -14.09 -51.53 34.24
N GLY A 9 -12.79 -51.56 33.99
CA GLY A 9 -12.07 -50.50 33.29
C GLY A 9 -12.20 -50.66 31.78
N PHE A 10 -12.95 -49.77 31.12
CA PHE A 10 -12.89 -49.59 29.67
C PHE A 10 -11.76 -48.61 29.33
N ALA A 11 -10.69 -49.12 28.72
CA ALA A 11 -9.65 -48.30 28.12
C ALA A 11 -10.14 -47.76 26.77
N PHE A 12 -10.51 -46.48 26.71
CA PHE A 12 -10.70 -45.78 25.44
C PHE A 12 -9.32 -45.39 24.89
N ALA A 13 -8.83 -46.16 23.91
CA ALA A 13 -7.71 -45.74 23.08
C ALA A 13 -8.23 -44.70 22.07
N SER A 14 -8.10 -43.41 22.39
CA SER A 14 -8.35 -42.33 21.44
C SER A 14 -7.21 -42.29 20.43
N ALA A 15 -7.40 -42.92 19.27
CA ALA A 15 -6.56 -42.71 18.10
C ALA A 15 -6.84 -41.31 17.54
N SER A 16 -6.15 -40.30 18.08
CA SER A 16 -6.07 -38.97 17.48
C SER A 16 -5.21 -39.05 16.21
N ALA A 17 -5.84 -39.31 15.07
CA ALA A 17 -5.20 -39.07 13.78
C ALA A 17 -4.81 -37.58 13.73
N PRO A 18 -3.53 -37.20 13.54
CA PRO A 18 -3.16 -35.81 13.40
C PRO A 18 -3.87 -35.25 12.17
N ALA A 19 -4.71 -34.23 12.36
CA ALA A 19 -5.34 -33.51 11.27
C ALA A 19 -4.24 -32.88 10.41
N THR A 20 -3.89 -33.51 9.29
CA THR A 20 -2.99 -32.93 8.31
C THR A 20 -3.70 -31.76 7.65
N ALA A 21 -3.18 -30.54 7.82
CA ALA A 21 -3.72 -29.37 7.14
C ALA A 21 -3.77 -29.64 5.62
N GLN A 22 -4.92 -29.37 5.00
CA GLN A 22 -5.08 -29.54 3.56
C GLN A 22 -4.23 -28.50 2.83
N PHE A 23 -3.25 -28.95 2.05
CA PHE A 23 -2.49 -28.09 1.16
C PHE A 23 -3.22 -27.85 -0.15
N VAL A 24 -3.15 -26.61 -0.62
CA VAL A 24 -3.73 -26.18 -1.89
C VAL A 24 -2.70 -26.39 -2.99
N GLY A 25 -3.08 -27.11 -4.04
CA GLY A 25 -2.28 -27.25 -5.26
C GLY A 25 -2.37 -26.01 -6.14
N LYS A 26 -2.29 -26.19 -7.46
CA LYS A 26 -2.39 -25.09 -8.43
C LYS A 26 -3.69 -24.29 -8.30
N VAL A 27 -3.55 -22.96 -8.21
CA VAL A 27 -4.66 -22.00 -8.20
C VAL A 27 -4.92 -21.49 -9.63
N SER A 28 -6.13 -21.71 -10.15
CA SER A 28 -6.52 -21.28 -11.51
C SER A 28 -7.27 -19.96 -11.57
N ASP A 29 -7.84 -19.52 -10.44
CA ASP A 29 -8.70 -18.33 -10.32
C ASP A 29 -8.28 -17.54 -9.07
N PRO A 30 -7.08 -16.91 -9.08
CA PRO A 30 -6.50 -16.31 -7.88
C PRO A 30 -7.36 -15.21 -7.26
N VAL A 31 -8.18 -14.50 -8.05
CA VAL A 31 -9.08 -13.48 -7.52
C VAL A 31 -10.15 -14.05 -6.58
N GLU A 32 -10.48 -15.34 -6.68
CA GLU A 32 -11.44 -15.97 -5.76
C GLU A 32 -10.88 -16.23 -4.36
N TRP A 33 -9.56 -16.16 -4.19
CA TRP A 33 -8.86 -16.27 -2.92
C TRP A 33 -8.74 -14.93 -2.18
N VAL A 34 -9.04 -13.83 -2.85
CA VAL A 34 -8.96 -12.49 -2.29
C VAL A 34 -10.11 -12.23 -1.32
N ASN A 35 -9.78 -11.68 -0.16
CA ASN A 35 -10.73 -11.11 0.78
C ASN A 35 -10.56 -9.57 0.84
N PRO A 36 -11.40 -8.77 0.16
CA PRO A 36 -11.36 -7.31 0.25
C PRO A 36 -11.72 -6.76 1.63
N LEU A 37 -12.30 -7.57 2.52
CA LEU A 37 -12.58 -7.18 3.90
C LEU A 37 -11.33 -7.30 4.80
N MET A 38 -10.22 -7.87 4.31
CA MET A 38 -8.99 -7.96 5.10
C MET A 38 -8.50 -6.55 5.50
N GLY A 39 -8.54 -6.29 6.81
CA GLY A 39 -8.16 -5.04 7.47
C GLY A 39 -9.29 -4.03 7.73
N THR A 40 -10.54 -4.37 7.41
CA THR A 40 -11.69 -3.46 7.57
C THR A 40 -12.26 -3.42 9.00
N ALA A 41 -11.89 -4.38 9.85
CA ALA A 41 -12.22 -4.35 11.28
C ALA A 41 -11.18 -3.51 12.03
N SER A 42 -11.06 -2.24 11.66
CA SER A 42 -10.09 -1.30 12.22
C SER A 42 -10.79 -0.09 12.83
N LYS A 43 -10.13 0.57 13.78
CA LYS A 43 -10.62 1.75 14.48
C LYS A 43 -9.47 2.73 14.77
N PRO A 44 -9.74 4.01 15.07
CA PRO A 44 -8.70 5.02 15.29
C PRO A 44 -7.67 4.65 16.35
N GLU A 45 -8.06 3.89 17.38
CA GLU A 45 -7.17 3.54 18.50
C GLU A 45 -6.34 2.28 18.25
N MET A 46 -6.66 1.50 17.21
CA MET A 46 -5.98 0.25 16.87
C MET A 46 -6.31 -0.17 15.44
N SER A 47 -5.31 -0.14 14.58
CA SER A 47 -5.42 -0.63 13.22
C SER A 47 -5.23 -2.13 13.16
N ASN A 48 -6.04 -2.76 12.31
CA ASN A 48 -5.78 -4.10 11.79
C ASN A 48 -5.61 -4.06 10.27
N GLY A 49 -5.24 -2.89 9.71
CA GLY A 49 -5.03 -2.64 8.29
C GLY A 49 -5.58 -1.29 7.83
N ASN A 50 -6.57 -0.74 8.54
CA ASN A 50 -7.27 0.50 8.19
C ASN A 50 -7.75 0.55 6.72
N THR A 51 -8.20 -0.60 6.21
CA THR A 51 -8.62 -0.73 4.82
C THR A 51 -10.14 -0.56 4.66
N TYR A 52 -10.58 -0.42 3.40
CA TYR A 52 -11.96 -0.56 2.98
C TYR A 52 -12.06 -1.59 1.83
N PRO A 53 -13.23 -2.21 1.59
CA PRO A 53 -13.38 -3.18 0.52
C PRO A 53 -13.52 -2.48 -0.83
N ALA A 54 -12.38 -2.23 -1.48
CA ALA A 54 -12.31 -1.56 -2.77
C ALA A 54 -12.76 -2.48 -3.91
N VAL A 55 -13.88 -2.10 -4.54
CA VAL A 55 -14.41 -2.69 -5.77
C VAL A 55 -13.84 -1.89 -6.94
N THR A 56 -12.84 -2.45 -7.60
CA THR A 56 -12.08 -1.76 -8.66
C THR A 56 -11.46 -2.77 -9.63
N VAL A 57 -10.65 -2.31 -10.57
CA VAL A 57 -9.71 -3.11 -11.36
C VAL A 57 -8.27 -2.72 -10.95
N PRO A 58 -7.23 -3.50 -11.30
CA PRO A 58 -5.85 -3.14 -10.95
C PRO A 58 -5.49 -1.70 -11.38
N TRP A 59 -5.03 -0.89 -10.42
CA TRP A 59 -4.73 0.55 -10.55
C TRP A 59 -5.86 1.42 -11.14
N GLY A 60 -7.12 1.02 -10.95
CA GLY A 60 -8.27 1.79 -11.40
C GLY A 60 -8.21 3.25 -10.92
N MET A 61 -8.63 4.18 -11.77
CA MET A 61 -8.70 5.60 -11.40
C MET A 61 -9.77 5.81 -10.33
N ASN A 62 -10.94 5.20 -10.52
CA ASN A 62 -12.08 5.34 -9.64
C ASN A 62 -12.30 4.05 -8.84
N LEU A 63 -12.07 4.09 -7.53
CA LEU A 63 -12.42 2.98 -6.65
C LEU A 63 -13.86 3.15 -6.18
N TRP A 64 -14.52 2.03 -5.89
CA TRP A 64 -15.82 2.05 -5.26
C TRP A 64 -15.83 1.26 -3.96
N THR A 65 -16.64 1.68 -3.00
CA THR A 65 -16.78 0.98 -1.71
C THR A 65 -18.18 1.14 -1.15
N PRO A 66 -18.73 0.14 -0.45
CA PRO A 66 -19.78 0.42 0.53
C PRO A 66 -19.31 1.44 1.56
N GLN A 67 -20.21 2.32 1.97
CA GLN A 67 -19.97 3.35 2.98
C GLN A 67 -20.86 3.09 4.20
N THR A 68 -20.23 2.87 5.34
CA THR A 68 -20.91 2.78 6.66
C THR A 68 -20.63 3.99 7.53
N GLY A 69 -19.44 4.60 7.37
CA GLY A 69 -19.01 5.81 8.05
C GLY A 69 -19.70 7.07 7.51
N LYS A 70 -19.76 8.11 8.36
CA LYS A 70 -20.35 9.39 7.98
C LYS A 70 -19.59 10.08 6.84
N MET A 71 -20.26 10.94 6.09
CA MET A 71 -19.60 11.80 5.09
C MET A 71 -18.40 12.52 5.71
N GLY A 72 -17.22 12.35 5.12
CA GLY A 72 -15.97 12.95 5.58
C GLY A 72 -15.21 12.20 6.67
N ASN A 73 -15.76 11.11 7.20
CA ASN A 73 -15.00 10.22 8.09
C ASN A 73 -13.99 9.40 7.26
N GLY A 74 -12.73 9.35 7.71
CA GLY A 74 -11.68 8.53 7.11
C GLY A 74 -11.97 7.03 7.19
N TRP A 75 -12.68 6.57 8.22
CA TRP A 75 -13.21 5.21 8.28
C TRP A 75 -14.51 5.10 7.48
N ALA A 76 -14.39 5.21 6.16
CA ALA A 76 -15.51 5.16 5.23
C ALA A 76 -16.32 3.85 5.34
N TYR A 77 -15.64 2.75 5.63
CA TYR A 77 -16.22 1.45 5.95
C TYR A 77 -15.56 0.88 7.20
N GLN A 78 -16.36 0.28 8.08
CA GLN A 78 -15.90 -0.52 9.21
C GLN A 78 -16.71 -1.81 9.24
N TYR A 79 -16.03 -2.94 9.45
CA TYR A 79 -16.68 -4.27 9.47
C TYR A 79 -17.79 -4.31 10.53
N ASP A 80 -17.54 -3.85 11.75
CA ASP A 80 -18.52 -3.93 12.84
C ASP A 80 -19.70 -2.93 12.74
N ALA A 81 -19.80 -2.17 11.64
CA ALA A 81 -20.88 -1.22 11.45
C ALA A 81 -22.16 -1.90 10.97
N ASP A 82 -23.28 -1.54 11.60
CA ASP A 82 -24.58 -2.17 11.36
C ASP A 82 -25.34 -1.64 10.13
N LYS A 83 -24.98 -0.45 9.64
CA LYS A 83 -25.74 0.28 8.62
C LYS A 83 -24.89 0.77 7.48
N MET A 84 -25.44 0.64 6.28
CA MET A 84 -24.90 1.19 5.03
C MET A 84 -25.62 2.49 4.65
N ARG A 85 -24.85 3.51 4.28
CA ARG A 85 -25.34 4.86 3.94
C ARG A 85 -25.22 5.18 2.44
N GLY A 86 -24.49 4.36 1.69
CA GLY A 86 -24.32 4.50 0.26
C GLY A 86 -23.27 3.56 -0.31
N LEU A 87 -23.22 3.51 -1.63
CA LEU A 87 -22.13 2.96 -2.42
C LEU A 87 -21.37 4.15 -3.02
N LYS A 88 -20.14 4.34 -2.58
CA LYS A 88 -19.36 5.56 -2.74
C LYS A 88 -18.27 5.36 -3.79
N GLN A 89 -18.11 6.32 -4.71
CA GLN A 89 -16.87 6.45 -5.47
C GLN A 89 -15.84 7.17 -4.60
N THR A 90 -14.62 6.64 -4.53
CA THR A 90 -13.57 7.09 -3.61
C THR A 90 -12.20 7.04 -4.27
N HIS A 91 -11.28 7.85 -3.77
CA HIS A 91 -9.86 7.85 -4.12
C HIS A 91 -8.98 7.80 -2.87
N GLN A 92 -9.56 7.48 -1.71
CA GLN A 92 -8.92 7.56 -0.41
C GLN A 92 -7.76 6.55 -0.29
N PRO A 93 -6.51 7.00 -0.06
CA PRO A 93 -5.39 6.07 0.12
C PRO A 93 -5.30 5.52 1.56
N SER A 94 -5.75 6.28 2.57
CA SER A 94 -5.79 5.87 3.98
C SER A 94 -6.84 6.70 4.74
N PRO A 95 -7.34 6.26 5.91
CA PRO A 95 -8.27 7.07 6.70
C PRO A 95 -7.65 8.41 7.14
N TRP A 96 -6.34 8.46 7.34
CA TRP A 96 -5.58 9.63 7.77
C TRP A 96 -5.44 10.68 6.67
N MET A 97 -5.22 10.22 5.43
CA MET A 97 -5.22 11.05 4.23
C MET A 97 -6.62 11.51 3.86
N ASN A 98 -7.63 10.67 4.16
CA ASN A 98 -9.02 10.89 3.78
C ASN A 98 -9.14 11.03 2.25
N ASP A 99 -10.24 11.58 1.76
CA ASP A 99 -10.67 11.36 0.38
C ASP A 99 -10.79 12.66 -0.43
N TYR A 100 -10.88 12.51 -1.76
CA TYR A 100 -11.11 13.59 -2.71
C TYR A 100 -11.96 13.12 -3.89
N GLY A 101 -12.70 14.04 -4.52
CA GLY A 101 -13.49 13.73 -5.72
C GLY A 101 -14.47 12.58 -5.46
N GLN A 102 -15.38 12.78 -4.51
CA GLN A 102 -16.18 11.71 -3.95
C GLN A 102 -17.68 12.02 -4.06
N PHE A 103 -18.46 11.00 -4.37
CA PHE A 103 -19.93 11.04 -4.38
C PHE A 103 -20.45 9.64 -4.03
N SER A 104 -21.73 9.52 -3.69
CA SER A 104 -22.35 8.22 -3.40
C SER A 104 -23.72 8.05 -4.03
N VAL A 105 -24.12 6.80 -4.21
CA VAL A 105 -25.47 6.41 -4.61
C VAL A 105 -26.09 5.47 -3.59
N MET A 106 -27.38 5.60 -3.34
CA MET A 106 -28.11 4.73 -2.41
C MET A 106 -29.53 4.45 -2.92
N PRO A 107 -29.91 3.20 -3.18
CA PRO A 107 -31.30 2.86 -3.46
C PRO A 107 -32.13 2.85 -2.16
N VAL A 108 -33.32 3.42 -2.19
CA VAL A 108 -34.26 3.46 -1.05
C VAL A 108 -35.69 3.20 -1.50
N THR A 109 -36.55 2.76 -0.58
CA THR A 109 -38.00 2.58 -0.83
C THR A 109 -38.87 3.30 0.20
N GLY A 110 -40.15 3.48 -0.12
CA GLY A 110 -41.16 4.06 0.77
C GLY A 110 -41.16 5.59 0.86
N GLY A 111 -39.99 6.23 0.85
CA GLY A 111 -39.87 7.69 0.90
C GLY A 111 -38.57 8.26 0.34
N LYS A 112 -38.60 9.56 -0.01
CA LYS A 112 -37.45 10.33 -0.52
C LYS A 112 -36.54 10.73 0.65
N ARG A 113 -35.61 9.87 1.05
CA ARG A 113 -34.70 10.12 2.18
C ARG A 113 -33.33 10.54 1.66
N PHE A 114 -32.99 11.82 1.80
CA PHE A 114 -31.69 12.31 1.34
C PHE A 114 -30.61 12.21 2.41
N THR A 115 -30.89 12.62 3.64
CA THR A 115 -29.84 12.72 4.66
C THR A 115 -29.21 11.36 4.94
N GLU A 116 -27.90 11.34 5.21
CA GLU A 116 -27.14 10.10 5.31
C GLU A 116 -27.64 9.15 6.41
N ASP A 117 -28.18 9.68 7.51
CA ASP A 117 -28.72 8.88 8.62
C ASP A 117 -30.13 8.35 8.29
N GLU A 118 -30.97 9.12 7.57
CA GLU A 118 -32.32 8.69 7.20
C GLU A 118 -32.34 7.64 6.08
N ARG A 119 -31.42 7.76 5.11
CA ARG A 119 -31.30 6.81 4.00
C ARG A 119 -30.57 5.52 4.37
N ALA A 120 -29.89 5.50 5.52
CA ALA A 120 -29.09 4.37 5.93
C ALA A 120 -29.96 3.11 6.13
N SER A 121 -29.45 1.96 5.70
CA SER A 121 -30.12 0.67 5.87
C SER A 121 -29.28 -0.30 6.68
N TRP A 122 -29.92 -1.05 7.57
CA TRP A 122 -29.33 -2.26 8.15
C TRP A 122 -28.90 -3.25 7.06
N PHE A 123 -27.77 -3.93 7.29
CA PHE A 123 -27.28 -5.03 6.46
C PHE A 123 -26.62 -6.11 7.35
N SER A 124 -26.18 -7.21 6.74
CA SER A 124 -25.38 -8.23 7.43
C SER A 124 -24.34 -8.80 6.48
N HIS A 125 -23.12 -9.07 6.97
CA HIS A 125 -22.09 -9.77 6.21
C HIS A 125 -22.53 -11.17 5.72
N LYS A 126 -23.56 -11.77 6.34
CA LYS A 126 -24.14 -13.03 5.87
C LYS A 126 -24.91 -12.88 4.54
N ALA A 127 -25.31 -11.66 4.21
CA ALA A 127 -25.99 -11.29 2.96
C ALA A 127 -25.18 -10.23 2.20
N GLU A 128 -23.86 -10.24 2.38
CA GLU A 128 -22.89 -9.42 1.68
C GLU A 128 -21.97 -10.34 0.87
N THR A 129 -21.65 -9.96 -0.36
CA THR A 129 -20.58 -10.56 -1.14
C THR A 129 -19.60 -9.46 -1.49
N SER A 130 -18.36 -9.59 -1.01
CA SER A 130 -17.29 -8.64 -1.29
C SER A 130 -16.19 -9.32 -2.10
N LYS A 131 -16.02 -8.88 -3.36
CA LYS A 131 -14.97 -9.33 -4.28
C LYS A 131 -14.35 -8.11 -4.96
N PRO A 132 -13.08 -8.17 -5.39
CA PRO A 132 -12.42 -7.05 -6.06
C PRO A 132 -13.18 -6.51 -7.28
N TYR A 133 -13.82 -7.42 -8.03
CA TYR A 133 -14.53 -7.12 -9.28
C TYR A 133 -16.06 -7.02 -9.14
N TYR A 134 -16.61 -7.31 -7.95
CA TYR A 134 -18.04 -7.40 -7.73
C TYR A 134 -18.40 -7.24 -6.26
N TYR A 135 -19.41 -6.42 -5.98
CA TYR A 135 -19.98 -6.27 -4.66
C TYR A 135 -21.49 -6.46 -4.70
N SER A 136 -22.05 -7.09 -3.67
CA SER A 136 -23.49 -7.26 -3.48
C SER A 136 -23.86 -7.16 -2.01
N VAL A 137 -24.96 -6.48 -1.71
CA VAL A 137 -25.49 -6.38 -0.35
C VAL A 137 -27.01 -6.31 -0.37
N TYR A 138 -27.64 -6.99 0.59
CA TYR A 138 -29.05 -6.82 0.89
C TYR A 138 -29.28 -5.69 1.92
N LEU A 139 -30.06 -4.70 1.54
CA LEU A 139 -30.42 -3.53 2.35
C LEU A 139 -31.80 -3.76 2.99
N ALA A 140 -31.79 -4.19 4.26
CA ALA A 140 -32.99 -4.68 4.95
C ALA A 140 -34.10 -3.62 5.11
N ASP A 141 -33.76 -2.35 5.36
CA ASP A 141 -34.76 -1.29 5.59
C ASP A 141 -35.46 -0.86 4.30
N SER A 142 -34.86 -1.16 3.14
CA SER A 142 -35.43 -0.84 1.82
C SER A 142 -35.95 -2.07 1.06
N ASP A 143 -35.65 -3.29 1.53
CA ASP A 143 -35.87 -4.56 0.81
C ASP A 143 -35.26 -4.54 -0.60
N VAL A 144 -34.04 -4.01 -0.73
CA VAL A 144 -33.32 -3.89 -2.00
C VAL A 144 -32.02 -4.69 -1.96
N THR A 145 -31.74 -5.46 -3.00
CA THR A 145 -30.38 -5.97 -3.24
C THR A 145 -29.65 -4.99 -4.16
N ALA A 146 -28.53 -4.44 -3.70
CA ALA A 146 -27.70 -3.54 -4.47
C ALA A 146 -26.41 -4.26 -4.90
N GLU A 147 -26.11 -4.22 -6.19
CA GLU A 147 -24.93 -4.85 -6.78
C GLU A 147 -24.11 -3.84 -7.59
N LEU A 148 -22.80 -4.05 -7.63
CA LEU A 148 -21.84 -3.16 -8.26
C LEU A 148 -20.71 -3.94 -8.95
N THR A 149 -20.33 -3.53 -10.15
CA THR A 149 -19.12 -4.00 -10.83
C THR A 149 -18.38 -2.87 -11.57
N PRO A 150 -17.05 -2.78 -11.50
CA PRO A 150 -16.28 -1.62 -11.95
C PRO A 150 -15.56 -1.84 -13.29
N THR A 151 -15.04 -0.74 -13.82
CA THR A 151 -13.98 -0.65 -14.85
C THR A 151 -12.89 0.29 -14.32
N GLU A 152 -12.00 0.84 -15.16
CA GLU A 152 -10.95 1.75 -14.67
C GLU A 152 -11.54 3.09 -14.19
N ARG A 153 -12.55 3.62 -14.87
CA ARG A 153 -13.14 4.96 -14.64
C ARG A 153 -14.66 4.94 -14.56
N ALA A 154 -15.30 3.81 -14.89
CA ALA A 154 -16.75 3.66 -14.86
C ALA A 154 -17.18 2.46 -14.00
N ALA A 155 -18.48 2.34 -13.74
CA ALA A 155 -19.07 1.19 -13.06
C ALA A 155 -20.52 0.97 -13.51
N GLN A 156 -21.01 -0.26 -13.32
CA GLN A 156 -22.43 -0.58 -13.45
C GLN A 156 -23.00 -0.97 -12.10
N PHE A 157 -24.20 -0.48 -11.83
CA PHE A 157 -25.02 -0.85 -10.69
C PHE A 157 -26.25 -1.62 -11.17
N ARG A 158 -26.66 -2.59 -10.36
CA ARG A 158 -27.93 -3.32 -10.51
C ARG A 158 -28.66 -3.29 -9.18
N PHE A 159 -29.83 -2.68 -9.17
CA PHE A 159 -30.69 -2.58 -7.98
C PHE A 159 -31.92 -3.45 -8.19
N THR A 160 -32.06 -4.51 -7.39
CA THR A 160 -33.24 -5.40 -7.41
C THR A 160 -34.22 -4.91 -6.36
N PHE A 161 -35.30 -4.28 -6.80
CA PHE A 161 -36.31 -3.64 -5.95
C PHE A 161 -37.47 -4.59 -5.59
N PRO A 162 -38.18 -4.30 -4.48
CA PRO A 162 -39.45 -4.96 -4.18
C PRO A 162 -40.58 -4.36 -5.04
N GLU A 163 -41.78 -4.90 -4.88
CA GLU A 163 -42.97 -4.26 -5.43
C GLU A 163 -43.25 -2.97 -4.63
N SER A 164 -43.25 -1.82 -5.32
CA SER A 164 -43.42 -0.51 -4.68
C SER A 164 -43.80 0.56 -5.70
N ASP A 165 -44.71 1.45 -5.32
CA ASP A 165 -44.99 2.69 -6.05
C ASP A 165 -43.96 3.80 -5.78
N LYS A 166 -43.05 3.57 -4.81
CA LYS A 166 -42.12 4.56 -4.26
C LYS A 166 -40.73 3.92 -4.10
N SER A 167 -40.05 3.71 -5.22
CA SER A 167 -38.65 3.26 -5.27
C SER A 167 -37.79 4.41 -5.77
N TYR A 168 -36.64 4.65 -5.15
CA TYR A 168 -35.78 5.78 -5.47
C TYR A 168 -34.31 5.37 -5.54
N VAL A 169 -33.53 6.13 -6.30
CA VAL A 169 -32.07 6.17 -6.19
C VAL A 169 -31.67 7.58 -5.80
N VAL A 170 -30.97 7.68 -4.67
CA VAL A 170 -30.42 8.92 -4.13
C VAL A 170 -28.98 9.06 -4.63
N VAL A 171 -28.66 10.22 -5.20
CA VAL A 171 -27.31 10.61 -5.62
C VAL A 171 -26.86 11.75 -4.73
N ASP A 172 -25.82 11.52 -3.94
CA ASP A 172 -25.24 12.50 -3.04
C ASP A 172 -23.90 12.98 -3.61
N ALA A 173 -23.83 14.25 -4.05
CA ALA A 173 -22.63 14.86 -4.63
C ALA A 173 -21.66 15.42 -3.56
N PHE A 174 -22.00 15.24 -2.28
CA PHE A 174 -21.26 15.65 -1.09
C PHE A 174 -21.21 17.17 -0.90
N ASP A 175 -20.71 17.60 0.26
CA ASP A 175 -20.61 19.00 0.66
C ASP A 175 -19.35 19.71 0.10
N LYS A 176 -19.12 20.95 0.57
CA LYS A 176 -18.05 21.88 0.16
C LYS A 176 -18.19 22.45 -1.25
N GLY A 177 -19.41 22.48 -1.79
CA GLY A 177 -19.69 23.01 -3.12
C GLY A 177 -19.81 21.86 -4.12
N SER A 178 -21.01 21.65 -4.62
CA SER A 178 -21.31 20.55 -5.53
C SER A 178 -22.43 20.93 -6.48
N TYR A 179 -22.62 20.11 -7.51
CA TYR A 179 -23.63 20.35 -8.52
C TYR A 179 -24.28 19.05 -8.97
N VAL A 180 -25.59 19.10 -9.25
CA VAL A 180 -26.33 18.04 -9.91
C VAL A 180 -27.32 18.59 -10.93
N LYS A 181 -27.57 17.81 -11.97
CA LYS A 181 -28.63 18.03 -12.94
C LYS A 181 -29.24 16.72 -13.40
N ILE A 182 -30.56 16.63 -13.32
CA ILE A 182 -31.38 15.53 -13.80
C ILE A 182 -31.86 15.88 -15.21
N ILE A 183 -31.70 14.95 -16.14
CA ILE A 183 -32.11 15.08 -17.54
C ILE A 183 -33.09 13.93 -17.83
N PRO A 184 -34.40 14.09 -17.51
CA PRO A 184 -35.36 12.98 -17.54
C PRO A 184 -35.51 12.34 -18.92
N GLY A 185 -35.51 13.16 -19.98
CA GLY A 185 -35.61 12.69 -21.37
C GLY A 185 -34.45 11.80 -21.82
N GLN A 186 -33.33 11.80 -21.08
CA GLN A 186 -32.18 10.93 -21.34
C GLN A 186 -31.99 9.86 -20.25
N ARG A 187 -32.89 9.79 -19.25
CA ARG A 187 -32.73 8.95 -18.04
C ARG A 187 -31.37 9.15 -17.39
N LYS A 188 -30.94 10.41 -17.29
CA LYS A 188 -29.56 10.77 -16.94
C LYS A 188 -29.50 11.70 -15.74
N VAL A 189 -28.49 11.53 -14.90
CA VAL A 189 -28.05 12.50 -13.89
C VAL A 189 -26.60 12.83 -14.16
N VAL A 190 -26.27 14.12 -14.20
CA VAL A 190 -24.88 14.61 -14.29
C VAL A 190 -24.58 15.50 -13.09
N GLY A 191 -23.32 15.69 -12.76
CA GLY A 191 -22.95 16.56 -11.65
C GLY A 191 -21.45 16.67 -11.45
N TYR A 192 -21.05 17.37 -10.39
CA TYR A 192 -19.68 17.32 -9.88
C TYR A 192 -19.61 17.41 -8.37
N SER A 193 -18.52 16.84 -7.83
CA SER A 193 -18.07 17.05 -6.45
C SER A 193 -16.77 17.84 -6.43
N THR A 194 -16.62 18.74 -5.45
CA THR A 194 -15.36 19.45 -5.18
C THR A 194 -14.73 19.08 -3.85
N ARG A 195 -15.33 18.14 -3.09
CA ARG A 195 -14.82 17.79 -1.76
C ARG A 195 -13.44 17.14 -1.85
N TYR A 196 -12.48 17.71 -1.12
CA TYR A 196 -11.18 17.12 -0.83
C TYR A 196 -10.79 17.40 0.64
N ALA A 197 -9.79 16.67 1.13
CA ALA A 197 -9.39 16.70 2.53
C ALA A 197 -7.97 17.23 2.79
N ARG A 198 -7.01 16.96 1.90
CA ARG A 198 -5.58 17.23 2.14
C ARG A 198 -4.93 17.94 0.95
N GLY A 199 -3.91 18.74 1.26
CA GLY A 199 -3.09 19.43 0.28
C GLY A 199 -3.79 20.63 -0.38
N PRO A 200 -3.04 21.62 -0.88
CA PRO A 200 -3.60 22.65 -1.73
C PRO A 200 -3.98 22.04 -3.09
N LEU A 201 -5.20 22.31 -3.56
CA LEU A 201 -5.62 22.00 -4.92
C LEU A 201 -6.01 23.28 -5.66
N PRO A 202 -5.80 23.32 -6.99
CA PRO A 202 -6.31 24.40 -7.84
C PRO A 202 -7.81 24.63 -7.64
N SER A 203 -8.24 25.89 -7.65
CA SER A 203 -9.64 26.27 -7.39
C SER A 203 -10.65 25.71 -8.39
N ASN A 204 -10.18 25.24 -9.53
CA ASN A 204 -11.01 24.58 -10.53
C ASN A 204 -11.17 23.06 -10.33
N PHE A 205 -10.60 22.47 -9.26
CA PHE A 205 -10.74 21.06 -8.93
C PHE A 205 -12.21 20.64 -8.88
N ARG A 206 -12.55 19.65 -9.72
CA ARG A 206 -13.87 19.02 -9.80
C ARG A 206 -13.68 17.56 -10.20
N LEU A 207 -14.48 16.67 -9.63
CA LEU A 207 -14.78 15.38 -10.22
C LEU A 207 -16.17 15.46 -10.85
N TYR A 208 -16.23 15.41 -12.18
CA TYR A 208 -17.47 15.38 -12.95
C TYR A 208 -17.98 13.95 -13.07
N PHE A 209 -19.27 13.72 -12.86
CA PHE A 209 -19.88 12.39 -13.01
C PHE A 209 -21.08 12.42 -13.95
N VAL A 210 -21.31 11.31 -14.63
CA VAL A 210 -22.50 11.03 -15.43
C VAL A 210 -23.07 9.66 -15.06
N MET A 211 -24.39 9.59 -14.88
CA MET A 211 -25.15 8.39 -14.55
C MET A 211 -26.30 8.22 -15.55
N VAL A 212 -26.43 7.04 -16.16
CA VAL A 212 -27.49 6.71 -17.12
C VAL A 212 -28.26 5.49 -16.64
N PHE A 213 -29.58 5.63 -16.53
CA PHE A 213 -30.49 4.59 -16.07
C PHE A 213 -31.21 3.90 -17.23
N ASP A 214 -31.52 2.61 -17.06
CA ASP A 214 -32.33 1.85 -18.02
C ASP A 214 -33.84 2.03 -17.84
N LYS A 215 -34.28 2.63 -16.73
CA LYS A 215 -35.70 2.89 -16.41
C LYS A 215 -36.03 4.38 -16.44
N ALA A 216 -37.20 4.73 -16.99
CA ALA A 216 -37.69 6.11 -17.02
C ALA A 216 -38.05 6.62 -15.61
N PHE A 217 -37.74 7.88 -15.33
CA PHE A 217 -38.03 8.52 -14.06
C PHE A 217 -39.52 8.88 -13.96
N THR A 218 -40.18 8.45 -12.88
CA THR A 218 -41.56 8.85 -12.55
C THR A 218 -41.62 10.04 -11.61
N SER A 219 -40.52 10.33 -10.91
CA SER A 219 -40.34 11.55 -10.11
C SER A 219 -38.87 11.97 -10.11
N THR A 220 -38.66 13.27 -9.95
CA THR A 220 -37.32 13.88 -9.93
C THR A 220 -37.31 15.03 -8.94
N ASP A 221 -36.35 15.01 -8.03
CA ASP A 221 -36.19 16.04 -7.01
C ASP A 221 -34.69 16.29 -6.79
N VAL A 222 -34.34 17.48 -6.32
CA VAL A 222 -32.96 17.83 -5.97
C VAL A 222 -32.87 18.24 -4.50
N TRP A 223 -31.69 18.08 -3.92
CA TRP A 223 -31.38 18.48 -2.56
C TRP A 223 -30.54 19.74 -2.56
N ARG A 224 -30.92 20.72 -1.74
CA ARG A 224 -30.19 21.97 -1.51
C ARG A 224 -29.85 22.08 -0.04
N ASP A 225 -28.63 21.74 0.31
CA ASP A 225 -28.02 21.87 1.64
C ASP A 225 -28.74 21.08 2.75
N LYS A 226 -29.94 21.51 3.14
CA LYS A 226 -30.76 20.91 4.20
C LYS A 226 -32.20 20.61 3.78
N GLU A 227 -32.58 20.93 2.56
CA GLU A 227 -33.96 20.81 2.09
C GLU A 227 -34.09 20.09 0.76
N LEU A 228 -35.18 19.35 0.63
CA LEU A 228 -35.60 18.74 -0.63
C LEU A 228 -36.38 19.78 -1.45
N VAL A 229 -35.95 20.01 -2.68
CA VAL A 229 -36.61 20.91 -3.63
C VAL A 229 -37.33 20.06 -4.67
N GLU A 230 -38.64 19.91 -4.50
CA GLU A 230 -39.45 19.03 -5.34
C GLU A 230 -39.62 19.56 -6.77
N GLY A 231 -39.53 18.67 -7.76
CA GLY A 231 -39.75 18.99 -9.17
C GLY A 231 -38.65 19.83 -9.85
N ALA A 232 -37.70 20.38 -9.09
CA ALA A 232 -36.51 21.00 -9.67
C ALA A 232 -35.58 19.93 -10.26
N LEU A 233 -34.89 20.29 -11.35
CA LEU A 233 -34.03 19.39 -12.11
C LEU A 233 -32.54 19.71 -11.99
N GLU A 234 -32.18 20.80 -11.34
CA GLU A 234 -30.81 21.29 -11.30
C GLU A 234 -30.55 21.98 -9.96
N MET A 235 -29.37 21.74 -9.38
CA MET A 235 -28.96 22.36 -8.14
C MET A 235 -27.45 22.53 -8.08
N GLU A 236 -27.02 23.74 -7.73
CA GLU A 236 -25.67 24.06 -7.29
C GLU A 236 -25.76 24.69 -5.90
N SER A 237 -25.12 24.07 -4.91
CA SER A 237 -25.14 24.55 -3.52
C SER A 237 -23.94 24.03 -2.73
N GLN A 238 -23.88 24.31 -1.43
CA GLN A 238 -22.82 23.78 -0.57
C GLN A 238 -22.87 22.26 -0.45
N HIS A 239 -24.08 21.68 -0.45
CA HIS A 239 -24.29 20.23 -0.51
C HIS A 239 -25.51 19.93 -1.39
N SER A 240 -25.26 19.41 -2.59
CA SER A 240 -26.26 19.14 -3.62
C SER A 240 -26.44 17.64 -3.84
N GLY A 241 -27.62 17.27 -4.31
CA GLY A 241 -27.90 15.88 -4.64
C GLY A 241 -29.19 15.72 -5.42
N ALA A 242 -29.41 14.53 -5.96
CA ALA A 242 -30.56 14.21 -6.78
C ALA A 242 -31.29 12.98 -6.23
N ILE A 243 -32.61 12.95 -6.40
CA ILE A 243 -33.44 11.78 -6.13
C ILE A 243 -34.26 11.50 -7.38
N VAL A 244 -34.04 10.33 -7.99
CA VAL A 244 -34.83 9.85 -9.12
C VAL A 244 -35.72 8.69 -8.67
N GLY A 245 -37.00 8.72 -9.05
CA GLY A 245 -38.00 7.77 -8.58
C GLY A 245 -38.58 6.90 -9.69
N PHE A 246 -39.08 5.73 -9.28
CA PHE A 246 -39.62 4.68 -10.12
C PHE A 246 -40.80 3.98 -9.43
N LYS A 247 -41.68 3.38 -10.24
CA LYS A 247 -42.55 2.27 -9.82
C LYS A 247 -41.91 0.95 -10.18
N THR A 248 -41.85 0.01 -9.25
CA THR A 248 -41.19 -1.29 -9.43
C THR A 248 -42.11 -2.46 -9.08
N LYS A 249 -41.95 -3.57 -9.81
CA LYS A 249 -42.52 -4.87 -9.44
C LYS A 249 -41.53 -5.64 -8.56
N ARG A 250 -42.03 -6.68 -7.87
CA ARG A 250 -41.19 -7.56 -7.07
C ARG A 250 -40.08 -8.18 -7.92
N GLY A 251 -38.82 -7.96 -7.52
CA GLY A 251 -37.65 -8.49 -8.21
C GLY A 251 -37.29 -7.71 -9.49
N GLU A 252 -37.92 -6.58 -9.76
CA GLU A 252 -37.57 -5.74 -10.91
C GLU A 252 -36.18 -5.13 -10.71
N GLN A 253 -35.35 -5.24 -11.73
CA GLN A 253 -33.99 -4.71 -11.74
C GLN A 253 -33.95 -3.36 -12.43
N VAL A 254 -33.33 -2.38 -11.78
CA VAL A 254 -32.97 -1.08 -12.38
C VAL A 254 -31.46 -1.04 -12.50
N HIS A 255 -30.95 -0.82 -13.71
CA HIS A 255 -29.53 -0.67 -13.98
C HIS A 255 -29.15 0.80 -14.07
N MET A 256 -27.98 1.13 -13.54
CA MET A 256 -27.36 2.43 -13.67
C MET A 256 -25.90 2.26 -14.12
N LYS A 257 -25.56 2.82 -15.28
CA LYS A 257 -24.16 2.98 -15.72
C LYS A 257 -23.66 4.32 -15.22
N VAL A 258 -22.46 4.37 -14.66
CA VAL A 258 -21.84 5.61 -14.17
C VAL A 258 -20.38 5.70 -14.59
N ALA A 259 -19.93 6.90 -14.92
CA ALA A 259 -18.51 7.20 -15.10
C ALA A 259 -18.21 8.60 -14.55
N SER A 260 -16.93 8.85 -14.27
CA SER A 260 -16.49 10.18 -13.86
C SER A 260 -15.15 10.56 -14.50
N SER A 261 -14.80 11.84 -14.37
CA SER A 261 -13.62 12.48 -14.94
C SER A 261 -13.16 13.64 -14.06
N PHE A 262 -11.85 13.84 -13.96
CA PHE A 262 -11.28 15.05 -13.36
C PHE A 262 -11.13 16.21 -14.37
N ILE A 263 -11.40 15.94 -15.65
CA ILE A 263 -11.22 16.89 -16.75
C ILE A 263 -12.51 17.66 -17.05
N SER A 264 -13.59 16.97 -17.41
CA SER A 264 -14.86 17.60 -17.77
C SER A 264 -16.03 16.61 -17.80
N ALA A 265 -17.26 17.13 -17.92
CA ALA A 265 -18.45 16.30 -18.13
C ALA A 265 -18.40 15.53 -19.47
N GLU A 266 -17.85 16.14 -20.53
CA GLU A 266 -17.68 15.51 -21.84
C GLU A 266 -16.69 14.35 -21.78
N GLN A 267 -15.60 14.50 -21.02
CA GLN A 267 -14.65 13.41 -20.81
C GLN A 267 -15.26 12.28 -19.96
N ALA A 268 -16.10 12.60 -18.95
CA ALA A 268 -16.84 11.58 -18.21
C ALA A 268 -17.80 10.78 -19.10
N GLU A 269 -18.49 11.44 -20.04
CA GLU A 269 -19.32 10.78 -21.07
C GLU A 269 -18.48 9.90 -22.00
N LEU A 270 -17.29 10.36 -22.40
CA LEU A 270 -16.37 9.57 -23.21
C LEU A 270 -15.88 8.32 -22.46
N ASN A 271 -15.56 8.43 -21.17
CA ASN A 271 -15.19 7.29 -20.32
C ASN A 271 -16.35 6.29 -20.24
N LEU A 272 -17.58 6.76 -20.01
CA LEU A 272 -18.79 5.93 -19.98
C LEU A 272 -18.97 5.13 -21.28
N GLN A 273 -18.88 5.83 -22.42
CA GLN A 273 -19.05 5.22 -23.74
C GLN A 273 -17.95 4.22 -24.08
N ARG A 274 -16.70 4.52 -23.72
CA ARG A 274 -15.55 3.66 -24.03
C ARG A 274 -15.49 2.42 -23.15
N GLU A 275 -15.67 2.57 -21.84
CA GLU A 275 -15.40 1.49 -20.89
C GLU A 275 -16.62 0.56 -20.68
N LEU A 276 -17.84 1.08 -20.81
CA LEU A 276 -19.07 0.29 -20.63
C LEU A 276 -19.86 0.05 -21.91
N ALA A 277 -19.62 0.85 -22.96
CA ALA A 277 -20.22 0.74 -24.29
C ALA A 277 -21.66 0.18 -24.26
N GLN A 278 -21.91 -0.91 -25.00
CA GLN A 278 -23.16 -1.68 -24.98
C GLN A 278 -23.11 -2.87 -24.00
N ASP A 279 -22.06 -3.01 -23.19
CA ASP A 279 -21.92 -4.13 -22.29
C ASP A 279 -22.99 -4.09 -21.20
N ASP A 280 -23.50 -5.26 -20.84
CA ASP A 280 -24.36 -5.44 -19.67
C ASP A 280 -23.54 -5.62 -18.38
N PHE A 281 -24.25 -5.73 -17.26
CA PHE A 281 -23.65 -5.86 -15.93
C PHE A 281 -22.75 -7.11 -15.83
N ASP A 282 -23.22 -8.27 -16.29
CA ASP A 282 -22.48 -9.53 -16.13
C ASP A 282 -21.25 -9.60 -17.06
N THR A 283 -21.31 -8.99 -18.25
CA THR A 283 -20.14 -8.82 -19.13
C THR A 283 -19.07 -7.94 -18.47
N THR A 284 -19.48 -6.83 -17.87
CA THR A 284 -18.56 -5.93 -17.15
C THR A 284 -17.91 -6.66 -15.97
N ARG A 285 -18.71 -7.40 -15.20
CA ARG A 285 -18.25 -8.27 -14.10
C ARG A 285 -17.23 -9.30 -14.54
N ALA A 286 -17.48 -9.99 -15.65
CA ALA A 286 -16.57 -11.00 -16.18
C ALA A 286 -15.24 -10.37 -16.62
N ARG A 287 -15.26 -9.19 -17.25
CA ARG A 287 -14.04 -8.46 -17.65
C ARG A 287 -13.24 -7.96 -16.45
N ALA A 288 -13.91 -7.40 -15.43
CA ALA A 288 -13.25 -6.99 -14.21
C ALA A 288 -12.60 -8.19 -13.49
N LYS A 289 -13.29 -9.33 -13.42
CA LYS A 289 -12.72 -10.59 -12.89
C LYS A 289 -11.49 -11.03 -13.69
N ALA A 290 -11.56 -11.00 -15.02
CA ALA A 290 -10.45 -11.38 -15.89
C ALA A 290 -9.23 -10.45 -15.73
N ALA A 291 -9.46 -9.13 -15.57
CA ALA A 291 -8.40 -8.17 -15.32
C ALA A 291 -7.64 -8.48 -14.02
N TRP A 292 -8.37 -8.80 -12.94
CA TRP A 292 -7.76 -9.24 -11.69
C TRP A 292 -6.98 -10.54 -11.83
N ASN A 293 -7.54 -11.57 -12.47
CA ASN A 293 -6.82 -12.82 -12.67
C ASN A 293 -5.56 -12.62 -13.51
N ASN A 294 -5.59 -11.76 -14.53
CA ASN A 294 -4.40 -11.45 -15.32
C ASN A 294 -3.28 -10.79 -14.48
N ALA A 295 -3.63 -9.88 -13.57
CA ALA A 295 -2.67 -9.27 -12.67
C ALA A 295 -2.16 -10.30 -11.62
N LEU A 296 -3.06 -10.94 -10.89
CA LEU A 296 -2.70 -11.84 -9.78
C LEU A 296 -1.99 -13.11 -10.24
N SER A 297 -2.29 -13.62 -11.44
CA SER A 297 -1.61 -14.81 -11.99
C SER A 297 -0.16 -14.57 -12.38
N LYS A 298 0.36 -13.33 -12.27
CA LYS A 298 1.80 -13.09 -12.38
C LYS A 298 2.59 -13.75 -11.26
N VAL A 299 1.95 -14.09 -10.14
CA VAL A 299 2.55 -14.88 -9.07
C VAL A 299 1.65 -16.06 -8.71
N GLU A 300 2.11 -17.26 -9.05
CA GLU A 300 1.46 -18.51 -8.70
C GLU A 300 2.13 -19.12 -7.47
N VAL A 301 1.34 -19.56 -6.49
CA VAL A 301 1.83 -20.24 -5.26
C VAL A 301 1.10 -21.56 -5.05
N GLU A 302 1.82 -22.57 -4.56
CA GLU A 302 1.30 -23.92 -4.32
C GLU A 302 1.90 -24.55 -3.05
N GLY A 303 1.18 -25.51 -2.46
CA GLY A 303 1.62 -26.26 -1.29
C GLY A 303 1.55 -25.48 0.03
N GLY A 304 0.73 -24.44 0.08
CA GLY A 304 0.35 -23.72 1.31
C GLY A 304 -1.04 -24.12 1.83
N THR A 305 -1.39 -23.70 3.04
CA THR A 305 -2.74 -23.88 3.59
C THR A 305 -3.75 -22.94 2.95
N ILE A 306 -5.04 -23.20 3.13
CA ILE A 306 -6.12 -22.31 2.66
C ILE A 306 -5.92 -20.88 3.17
N ASP A 307 -5.57 -20.72 4.45
CA ASP A 307 -5.37 -19.39 5.05
C ASP A 307 -4.16 -18.68 4.45
N GLN A 308 -3.06 -19.40 4.20
CA GLN A 308 -1.88 -18.84 3.53
C GLN A 308 -2.21 -18.39 2.10
N MET A 309 -2.97 -19.18 1.35
CA MET A 309 -3.41 -18.79 0.00
C MET A 309 -4.28 -17.53 0.02
N ARG A 310 -5.24 -17.46 0.95
CA ARG A 310 -6.10 -16.27 1.08
C ARG A 310 -5.31 -15.04 1.51
N THR A 311 -4.40 -15.16 2.48
CA THR A 311 -3.58 -14.03 2.92
C THR A 311 -2.70 -13.55 1.77
N PHE A 312 -2.02 -14.47 1.07
CA PHE A 312 -1.15 -14.14 -0.05
C PHE A 312 -1.87 -13.39 -1.18
N TYR A 313 -3.00 -13.93 -1.66
CA TYR A 313 -3.72 -13.27 -2.74
C TYR A 313 -4.42 -11.98 -2.29
N SER A 314 -4.86 -11.89 -1.03
CA SER A 314 -5.40 -10.65 -0.45
C SER A 314 -4.34 -9.55 -0.36
N SER A 315 -3.12 -9.87 0.09
CA SER A 315 -2.00 -8.93 0.10
C SER A 315 -1.59 -8.54 -1.33
N LEU A 316 -1.48 -9.50 -2.26
CA LEU A 316 -1.17 -9.18 -3.66
C LEU A 316 -2.24 -8.28 -4.31
N TYR A 317 -3.51 -8.46 -3.95
CA TYR A 317 -4.61 -7.57 -4.36
C TYR A 317 -4.43 -6.13 -3.84
N ARG A 318 -3.95 -5.93 -2.61
CA ARG A 318 -3.70 -4.60 -2.04
C ARG A 318 -2.55 -3.87 -2.73
N MET A 319 -1.52 -4.60 -3.14
CA MET A 319 -0.34 -4.04 -3.83
C MET A 319 -0.63 -3.48 -5.23
N VAL A 320 -1.74 -3.85 -5.87
CA VAL A 320 -2.05 -3.42 -7.25
C VAL A 320 -3.27 -2.48 -7.30
N GLN A 321 -3.47 -1.73 -6.22
CA GLN A 321 -4.44 -0.63 -6.16
C GLN A 321 -3.72 0.71 -6.29
N PHE A 322 -2.75 0.97 -5.40
CA PHE A 322 -2.07 2.26 -5.33
C PHE A 322 -0.65 2.22 -5.95
N PRO A 323 -0.16 3.37 -6.47
CA PRO A 323 -0.92 4.58 -6.75
C PRO A 323 -1.96 4.36 -7.87
N ASN A 324 -3.09 5.03 -7.76
CA ASN A 324 -4.16 4.99 -8.75
C ASN A 324 -3.74 5.75 -10.01
N LYS A 325 -4.21 5.29 -11.17
CA LYS A 325 -4.15 6.11 -12.39
C LYS A 325 -4.89 7.43 -12.14
N LEU A 326 -4.27 8.56 -12.50
CA LEU A 326 -4.89 9.89 -12.51
C LEU A 326 -4.91 10.50 -13.91
N TYR A 327 -4.78 9.66 -14.92
CA TYR A 327 -4.94 10.03 -16.32
C TYR A 327 -6.17 9.36 -16.92
N GLU A 328 -6.68 9.97 -17.96
CA GLU A 328 -7.81 9.57 -18.78
C GLU A 328 -7.35 9.44 -20.22
N VAL A 329 -8.23 8.94 -21.09
CA VAL A 329 -7.90 8.76 -22.51
C VAL A 329 -8.78 9.69 -23.33
N ASP A 330 -8.19 10.57 -24.13
CA ASP A 330 -8.94 11.53 -24.96
C ASP A 330 -9.61 10.87 -26.16
N ALA A 331 -10.30 11.66 -26.99
CA ALA A 331 -10.97 11.16 -28.20
C ALA A 331 -10.00 10.56 -29.24
N ALA A 332 -8.73 10.93 -29.22
CA ALA A 332 -7.68 10.40 -30.11
C ALA A 332 -7.00 9.14 -29.54
N GLY A 333 -7.43 8.65 -28.38
CA GLY A 333 -6.87 7.47 -27.73
C GLY A 333 -5.55 7.74 -27.00
N GLN A 334 -5.23 9.00 -26.72
CA GLN A 334 -3.99 9.39 -26.02
C GLN A 334 -4.24 9.63 -24.53
N PRO A 335 -3.27 9.31 -23.66
CA PRO A 335 -3.37 9.62 -22.24
C PRO A 335 -3.31 11.14 -22.02
N VAL A 336 -4.23 11.68 -21.22
CA VAL A 336 -4.30 13.07 -20.80
C VAL A 336 -4.75 13.12 -19.35
N HIS A 337 -4.41 14.17 -18.61
CA HIS A 337 -4.80 14.29 -17.20
C HIS A 337 -5.14 15.74 -16.84
N TRP A 338 -5.98 15.92 -15.84
CA TRP A 338 -6.07 17.19 -15.11
C TRP A 338 -4.97 17.22 -14.05
N SER A 339 -4.17 18.29 -14.05
CA SER A 339 -3.04 18.42 -13.12
C SER A 339 -3.50 18.93 -11.75
N PRO A 340 -3.32 18.16 -10.67
CA PRO A 340 -3.59 18.62 -9.31
C PRO A 340 -2.56 19.66 -8.83
N TYR A 341 -1.51 19.93 -9.62
CA TYR A 341 -0.45 20.88 -9.27
C TYR A 341 -0.70 22.28 -9.83
N ASN A 342 -1.30 22.37 -11.03
CA ASN A 342 -1.52 23.68 -11.70
C ASN A 342 -2.91 23.87 -12.31
N GLY A 343 -3.79 22.87 -12.26
CA GLY A 343 -5.19 22.96 -12.67
C GLY A 343 -5.42 22.89 -14.18
N LYS A 344 -4.39 22.64 -14.99
CA LYS A 344 -4.51 22.51 -16.45
C LYS A 344 -4.76 21.07 -16.86
N VAL A 345 -5.33 20.91 -18.05
CA VAL A 345 -5.42 19.61 -18.73
C VAL A 345 -4.21 19.47 -19.64
N LEU A 346 -3.41 18.41 -19.44
CA LEU A 346 -2.12 18.22 -20.08
C LEU A 346 -2.00 16.79 -20.63
N PRO A 347 -1.19 16.57 -21.68
CA PRO A 347 -0.96 15.24 -22.22
C PRO A 347 -0.05 14.41 -21.30
N GLY A 348 -0.22 13.09 -21.37
CA GLY A 348 0.64 12.11 -20.71
C GLY A 348 0.03 11.50 -19.45
N TYR A 349 0.82 10.62 -18.83
CA TYR A 349 0.45 9.88 -17.65
C TYR A 349 0.51 10.75 -16.40
N LEU A 350 -0.31 10.40 -15.41
CA LEU A 350 -0.23 10.90 -14.03
C LEU A 350 -0.77 9.83 -13.08
N TYR A 351 -0.23 9.77 -11.87
CA TYR A 351 -0.60 8.84 -10.80
C TYR A 351 -0.66 9.57 -9.46
N GLY A 352 -1.42 9.05 -8.51
CA GLY A 352 -1.48 9.58 -7.14
C GLY A 352 -2.11 8.61 -6.15
N GLY A 353 -2.25 9.03 -4.89
CA GLY A 353 -2.75 8.19 -3.81
C GLY A 353 -1.67 7.28 -3.21
N THR A 354 -0.45 7.79 -3.05
CA THR A 354 0.67 7.03 -2.46
C THR A 354 1.61 7.93 -1.66
N GLY A 355 2.17 7.37 -0.59
CA GLY A 355 3.31 7.89 0.15
C GLY A 355 4.59 7.14 -0.18
N PHE A 356 5.63 7.85 -0.61
CA PHE A 356 6.92 7.20 -0.90
C PHE A 356 7.63 6.78 0.35
N TRP A 357 7.49 7.50 1.46
CA TRP A 357 7.99 7.08 2.76
C TRP A 357 7.60 5.64 3.10
N ASP A 358 6.38 5.22 2.72
CA ASP A 358 5.94 3.83 2.82
C ASP A 358 6.48 2.98 1.67
N THR A 359 6.10 3.35 0.45
CA THR A 359 6.07 2.45 -0.72
C THR A 359 7.43 2.27 -1.40
N PHE A 360 8.44 3.08 -1.10
CA PHE A 360 9.80 2.92 -1.65
C PHE A 360 10.43 1.59 -1.25
N ARG A 361 10.02 1.06 -0.09
CA ARG A 361 10.69 -0.05 0.62
C ARG A 361 10.46 -1.39 -0.06
N ALA A 362 9.20 -1.70 -0.41
CA ALA A 362 8.84 -2.97 -1.04
C ALA A 362 7.85 -2.85 -2.19
N LEU A 363 6.90 -1.91 -2.16
CA LEU A 363 5.90 -1.83 -3.23
C LEU A 363 6.52 -1.49 -4.58
N TYR A 364 7.23 -0.36 -4.72
CA TYR A 364 7.89 0.01 -5.98
C TYR A 364 8.93 -1.02 -6.45
N PRO A 365 9.76 -1.61 -5.56
CA PRO A 365 10.61 -2.74 -5.90
C PRO A 365 9.87 -3.97 -6.44
N PHE A 366 8.64 -4.23 -5.99
CA PHE A 366 7.79 -5.30 -6.53
C PHE A 366 7.32 -4.96 -7.94
N LEU A 367 6.87 -3.72 -8.16
CA LEU A 367 6.47 -3.26 -9.50
C LEU A 367 7.63 -3.38 -10.48
N ASN A 368 8.85 -3.01 -10.09
CA ASN A 368 10.06 -3.19 -10.91
C ASN A 368 10.35 -4.64 -11.29
N LEU A 369 9.94 -5.61 -10.47
CA LEU A 369 10.14 -7.02 -10.73
C LEU A 369 9.02 -7.61 -11.59
N VAL A 370 7.77 -7.34 -11.24
CA VAL A 370 6.60 -8.08 -11.73
C VAL A 370 5.75 -7.27 -12.72
N TYR A 371 5.67 -5.95 -12.55
CA TYR A 371 4.88 -5.04 -13.40
C TYR A 371 5.68 -3.83 -13.92
N PRO A 372 6.87 -4.01 -14.53
CA PRO A 372 7.74 -2.90 -14.89
C PRO A 372 7.13 -1.97 -15.95
N SER A 373 6.20 -2.45 -16.79
CA SER A 373 5.43 -1.60 -17.70
C SER A 373 4.62 -0.52 -16.98
N ILE A 374 3.89 -0.91 -15.93
CA ILE A 374 3.09 0.00 -15.10
C ILE A 374 4.00 0.97 -14.34
N ASN A 375 5.11 0.51 -13.77
CA ASN A 375 6.01 1.44 -13.09
C ASN A 375 6.64 2.44 -14.07
N ARG A 376 6.88 2.07 -15.33
CA ARG A 376 7.34 3.03 -16.34
C ARG A 376 6.34 4.15 -16.59
N GLU A 377 5.04 3.86 -16.62
CA GLU A 377 3.98 4.87 -16.69
C GLU A 377 4.00 5.77 -15.44
N MET A 378 4.18 5.19 -14.25
CA MET A 378 4.31 5.94 -12.99
C MET A 378 5.54 6.88 -13.01
N GLN A 379 6.69 6.44 -13.53
CA GLN A 379 7.87 7.30 -13.67
C GLN A 379 7.66 8.46 -14.65
N ALA A 380 6.92 8.24 -15.75
CA ALA A 380 6.52 9.33 -16.65
C ALA A 380 5.57 10.31 -15.94
N GLY A 381 4.64 9.80 -15.12
CA GLY A 381 3.79 10.62 -14.25
C GLY A 381 4.57 11.48 -13.26
N LEU A 382 5.66 10.97 -12.69
CA LEU A 382 6.53 11.75 -11.82
C LEU A 382 7.28 12.87 -12.55
N ALA A 383 7.71 12.62 -13.80
CA ALA A 383 8.29 13.67 -14.62
C ALA A 383 7.28 14.79 -14.91
N ASN A 384 6.02 14.43 -15.14
CA ASN A 384 4.92 15.38 -15.30
C ASN A 384 4.64 16.16 -14.01
N ALA A 385 4.55 15.48 -12.86
CA ALA A 385 4.40 16.15 -11.56
C ALA A 385 5.48 17.22 -11.33
N TYR A 386 6.75 16.90 -11.66
CA TYR A 386 7.84 17.89 -11.57
C TYR A 386 7.69 19.05 -12.56
N ARG A 387 7.33 18.79 -13.82
CA ARG A 387 7.11 19.86 -14.82
C ARG A 387 5.97 20.79 -14.42
N GLU A 388 4.97 20.24 -13.76
CA GLU A 388 3.70 20.93 -13.48
C GLU A 388 3.68 21.64 -12.15
N GLY A 389 4.33 21.07 -11.15
CA GLY A 389 4.36 21.56 -9.77
C GLY A 389 5.75 21.93 -9.26
N GLY A 390 6.81 21.74 -10.03
CA GLY A 390 8.20 22.09 -9.67
C GLY A 390 8.90 21.14 -8.71
N TRP A 391 8.23 20.09 -8.22
CA TRP A 391 8.76 19.13 -7.24
C TRP A 391 8.27 17.72 -7.56
N LEU A 392 9.03 16.72 -7.12
CA LEU A 392 8.46 15.38 -7.00
C LEU A 392 7.58 15.34 -5.74
N PRO A 393 6.40 14.71 -5.79
CA PRO A 393 5.66 14.44 -4.57
C PRO A 393 6.43 13.42 -3.71
N GLU A 394 6.36 13.55 -2.40
CA GLU A 394 6.72 12.47 -1.46
C GLU A 394 5.44 11.78 -0.96
N TRP A 395 4.41 12.55 -0.62
CA TRP A 395 3.02 12.10 -0.51
C TRP A 395 2.15 12.80 -1.54
N SER A 396 1.32 12.04 -2.26
CA SER A 396 0.37 12.55 -3.26
C SER A 396 -1.05 12.05 -3.01
N SER A 397 -2.03 12.96 -2.91
CA SER A 397 -3.46 12.62 -2.84
C SER A 397 -4.41 13.82 -3.07
N PRO A 398 -4.67 14.23 -4.32
CA PRO A 398 -3.94 13.89 -5.54
C PRO A 398 -2.72 14.81 -5.78
N GLY A 399 -2.73 16.03 -5.23
CA GLY A 399 -1.60 16.96 -5.25
C GLY A 399 -0.61 16.68 -4.11
N TYR A 400 0.27 17.64 -3.82
CA TYR A 400 1.19 17.53 -2.68
C TYR A 400 0.46 17.46 -1.33
N ALA A 401 0.94 16.64 -0.42
CA ALA A 401 0.46 16.59 0.96
C ALA A 401 1.64 16.61 1.96
N ASP A 402 1.45 17.34 3.06
CA ASP A 402 2.48 17.56 4.09
C ASP A 402 2.40 16.48 5.18
N ILE A 403 2.68 15.23 4.81
CA ILE A 403 2.66 14.06 5.71
C ILE A 403 3.95 13.26 5.53
N MET A 404 4.46 12.72 6.64
CA MET A 404 5.71 11.97 6.74
C MET A 404 6.97 12.80 6.41
N VAL A 405 8.09 12.10 6.19
CA VAL A 405 9.43 12.66 6.08
C VAL A 405 10.19 11.99 4.91
N GLY A 406 11.44 12.39 4.70
CA GLY A 406 12.32 11.80 3.71
C GLY A 406 12.27 12.52 2.36
N ASN A 407 13.11 12.07 1.43
CA ASN A 407 13.10 12.48 0.03
C ASN A 407 13.17 11.20 -0.84
N ASN A 408 12.31 10.23 -0.47
CA ASN A 408 12.38 8.85 -0.97
C ASN A 408 11.89 8.69 -2.40
N SER A 409 11.35 9.74 -3.02
CA SER A 409 11.25 9.85 -4.49
C SER A 409 12.58 9.55 -5.18
N ALA A 410 13.73 9.87 -4.55
CA ALA A 410 15.06 9.48 -5.01
C ALA A 410 15.23 7.96 -5.14
N SER A 411 14.81 7.21 -4.13
CA SER A 411 14.82 5.74 -4.14
C SER A 411 13.91 5.18 -5.22
N VAL A 412 12.69 5.70 -5.34
CA VAL A 412 11.70 5.25 -6.33
C VAL A 412 12.24 5.40 -7.76
N VAL A 413 12.77 6.58 -8.10
CA VAL A 413 13.31 6.87 -9.44
C VAL A 413 14.59 6.06 -9.71
N ALA A 414 15.52 6.03 -8.75
CA ALA A 414 16.78 5.31 -8.93
C ALA A 414 16.57 3.79 -9.08
N ASP A 415 15.75 3.18 -8.23
CA ASP A 415 15.45 1.75 -8.29
C ASP A 415 14.79 1.36 -9.62
N ALA A 416 13.83 2.18 -10.08
CA ALA A 416 13.17 1.97 -11.37
C ALA A 416 14.16 1.97 -12.55
N TRP A 417 15.07 2.94 -12.60
CA TRP A 417 16.07 3.01 -13.67
C TRP A 417 17.03 1.82 -13.65
N ILE A 418 17.55 1.48 -12.47
CA ILE A 418 18.53 0.41 -12.26
C ILE A 418 17.95 -0.95 -12.60
N LYS A 419 16.67 -1.19 -12.30
CA LYS A 419 15.96 -2.46 -12.57
C LYS A 419 15.20 -2.50 -13.90
N GLY A 420 15.39 -1.50 -14.78
CA GLY A 420 14.91 -1.56 -16.16
C GLY A 420 13.53 -0.94 -16.42
N SER A 421 12.84 -0.42 -15.41
CA SER A 421 11.65 0.44 -15.53
C SER A 421 12.03 1.86 -15.96
N ARG A 422 12.82 1.96 -17.04
CA ARG A 422 13.44 3.21 -17.51
C ARG A 422 12.42 4.11 -18.19
N SER A 423 12.24 5.32 -17.66
CA SER A 423 11.43 6.37 -18.26
C SER A 423 12.20 7.09 -19.38
N PRO A 424 11.56 7.48 -20.49
CA PRO A 424 12.18 8.35 -21.49
C PRO A 424 12.51 9.75 -20.92
N ASP A 425 11.85 10.16 -19.84
CA ASP A 425 12.00 11.47 -19.20
C ASP A 425 13.09 11.51 -18.12
N ILE A 426 14.07 10.60 -18.18
CA ILE A 426 15.06 10.44 -17.11
C ILE A 426 15.89 11.69 -16.84
N GLU A 427 16.16 12.54 -17.84
CA GLU A 427 16.88 13.79 -17.60
C GLU A 427 16.03 14.77 -16.78
N THR A 428 14.71 14.84 -17.02
CA THR A 428 13.79 15.61 -16.18
C THR A 428 13.80 15.09 -14.74
N LEU A 429 13.72 13.77 -14.57
CA LEU A 429 13.77 13.15 -13.24
C LEU A 429 15.13 13.38 -12.54
N TRP A 430 16.24 13.30 -13.27
CA TRP A 430 17.57 13.60 -12.73
C TRP A 430 17.66 15.03 -12.18
N GLN A 431 17.16 16.02 -12.93
CA GLN A 431 17.11 17.40 -12.43
C GLN A 431 16.17 17.54 -11.23
N ALA A 432 15.03 16.85 -11.24
CA ALA A 432 14.09 16.85 -10.13
C ALA A 432 14.70 16.32 -8.82
N LEU A 433 15.48 15.23 -8.91
CA LEU A 433 16.16 14.66 -7.74
C LEU A 433 17.22 15.59 -7.17
N LYS A 434 18.07 16.19 -8.02
CA LYS A 434 19.05 17.17 -7.56
C LYS A 434 18.37 18.40 -6.94
N HIS A 435 17.29 18.88 -7.56
CA HIS A 435 16.51 19.99 -7.04
C HIS A 435 15.95 19.69 -5.65
N GLY A 436 15.33 18.52 -5.45
CA GLY A 436 14.84 18.07 -4.14
C GLY A 436 15.95 17.90 -3.10
N ALA A 437 17.12 17.38 -3.52
CA ALA A 437 18.24 17.12 -2.63
C ALA A 437 18.92 18.37 -2.07
N ASP A 438 18.80 19.51 -2.76
CA ASP A 438 19.49 20.76 -2.41
C ASP A 438 18.55 21.90 -1.98
N ASN A 439 17.22 21.70 -1.95
CA ASN A 439 16.26 22.75 -1.63
C ASN A 439 15.15 22.28 -0.68
N GLU A 440 14.67 23.20 0.17
CA GLU A 440 13.40 23.03 0.89
C GLU A 440 12.25 23.24 -0.08
N GLY A 441 11.23 22.37 -0.02
CA GLY A 441 10.07 22.46 -0.90
C GLY A 441 8.94 23.34 -0.38
N PRO A 442 7.77 23.30 -1.04
CA PRO A 442 6.62 24.14 -0.72
C PRO A 442 5.96 23.77 0.62
N MET A 443 6.36 22.66 1.24
CA MET A 443 5.91 22.16 2.53
C MET A 443 6.97 21.23 3.13
N SER A 444 6.86 20.88 4.41
CA SER A 444 7.93 20.19 5.15
C SER A 444 8.23 18.77 4.66
N ALA A 445 7.24 18.09 4.06
CA ALA A 445 7.37 16.76 3.49
C ALA A 445 7.78 16.75 2.01
N VAL A 446 7.83 17.90 1.31
CA VAL A 446 8.23 17.97 -0.10
C VAL A 446 9.59 18.65 -0.22
N GLY A 447 10.50 18.08 -1.00
CA GLY A 447 11.91 18.49 -0.98
C GLY A 447 12.57 18.02 0.33
N ARG A 448 13.53 18.79 0.86
CA ARG A 448 14.23 18.43 2.11
C ARG A 448 14.12 19.53 3.16
N ALA A 449 13.18 19.41 4.09
CA ALA A 449 13.18 20.28 5.27
C ALA A 449 14.50 20.17 6.04
N GLY A 450 15.13 21.31 6.34
CA GLY A 450 16.43 21.37 7.02
C GLY A 450 17.64 21.09 6.14
N VAL A 451 17.48 21.08 4.80
CA VAL A 451 18.57 20.76 3.84
C VAL A 451 19.81 21.61 4.04
N LYS A 452 19.65 22.89 4.41
CA LYS A 452 20.79 23.77 4.69
C LYS A 452 21.66 23.22 5.82
N TYR A 453 21.06 22.81 6.93
CA TYR A 453 21.80 22.22 8.04
C TYR A 453 22.40 20.87 7.64
N TYR A 454 21.65 20.04 6.93
CA TYR A 454 22.13 18.75 6.45
C TYR A 454 23.36 18.90 5.54
N ASN A 455 23.35 19.88 4.63
CA ASN A 455 24.45 20.16 3.72
C ASN A 455 25.68 20.76 4.43
N GLU A 456 25.48 21.61 5.44
CA GLU A 456 26.56 22.26 6.19
C GLU A 456 27.17 21.36 7.28
N LEU A 457 26.35 20.59 8.01
CA LEU A 457 26.74 19.84 9.20
C LEU A 457 26.81 18.31 8.98
N GLY A 458 26.18 17.83 7.91
CA GLY A 458 25.98 16.40 7.65
C GLY A 458 24.81 15.78 8.43
N TYR A 459 23.98 16.58 9.11
CA TYR A 459 22.77 16.13 9.79
C TYR A 459 21.81 17.31 10.02
N VAL A 460 20.52 17.02 10.21
CA VAL A 460 19.52 17.99 10.67
C VAL A 460 19.57 18.04 12.21
N PRO A 461 19.88 19.19 12.83
CA PRO A 461 19.99 19.28 14.28
C PRO A 461 18.67 19.12 15.01
N PHE A 462 18.74 18.67 16.26
CA PHE A 462 17.59 18.46 17.15
C PHE A 462 16.99 19.76 17.69
N ASP A 463 17.82 20.76 17.96
CA ASP A 463 17.48 21.99 18.67
C ASP A 463 17.15 23.19 17.76
N VAL A 464 16.91 22.94 16.46
CA VAL A 464 16.65 24.00 15.46
C VAL A 464 15.20 24.10 15.00
N LYS A 465 14.26 23.55 15.78
CA LYS A 465 12.80 23.59 15.52
C LYS A 465 12.38 22.88 14.23
N ILE A 466 13.13 21.85 13.84
CA ILE A 466 12.75 20.90 12.80
C ILE A 466 12.57 19.56 13.50
N ASN A 467 11.33 19.10 13.61
CA ASN A 467 11.03 17.82 14.23
C ASN A 467 11.45 16.65 13.34
N GLU A 468 11.50 15.47 13.92
CA GLU A 468 11.88 14.20 13.28
C GLU A 468 13.25 14.26 12.58
N ASN A 469 14.13 15.11 13.10
CA ASN A 469 15.39 15.48 12.47
C ASN A 469 16.38 14.29 12.32
N ALA A 470 16.32 13.30 13.22
CA ALA A 470 17.14 12.09 13.10
C ALA A 470 16.59 11.15 12.02
N ALA A 471 15.26 10.95 11.96
CA ALA A 471 14.62 10.21 10.87
C ALA A 471 14.94 10.83 9.50
N ARG A 472 14.75 12.15 9.36
CA ARG A 472 15.09 12.91 8.15
C ARG A 472 16.55 12.73 7.75
N THR A 473 17.49 12.84 8.69
CA THR A 473 18.93 12.66 8.40
C THR A 473 19.27 11.26 7.89
N LEU A 474 18.67 10.23 8.48
CA LEU A 474 18.91 8.83 8.10
C LEU A 474 18.36 8.54 6.70
N GLU A 475 17.15 9.01 6.43
CA GLU A 475 16.52 8.83 5.12
C GLU A 475 17.21 9.67 4.04
N TYR A 476 17.58 10.93 4.30
CA TYR A 476 18.34 11.75 3.35
C TYR A 476 19.70 11.11 3.00
N ALA A 477 20.38 10.48 3.95
CA ALA A 477 21.64 9.77 3.68
C ALA A 477 21.40 8.58 2.73
N TYR A 478 20.29 7.86 2.89
CA TYR A 478 19.91 6.81 1.95
C TYR A 478 19.47 7.38 0.59
N ASP A 479 18.74 8.49 0.57
CA ASP A 479 18.30 9.14 -0.66
C ASP A 479 19.49 9.68 -1.47
N ASP A 480 20.51 10.24 -0.82
CA ASP A 480 21.78 10.61 -1.46
C ASP A 480 22.49 9.39 -2.05
N PHE A 481 22.48 8.24 -1.37
CA PHE A 481 22.97 7.00 -1.95
C PHE A 481 22.20 6.62 -3.22
N ALA A 482 20.87 6.73 -3.22
CA ALA A 482 20.04 6.43 -4.39
C ALA A 482 20.36 7.37 -5.57
N ILE A 483 20.51 8.68 -5.31
CA ILE A 483 20.93 9.67 -6.32
C ILE A 483 22.32 9.33 -6.88
N TYR A 484 23.27 8.96 -6.01
CA TYR A 484 24.60 8.52 -6.43
C TYR A 484 24.53 7.29 -7.35
N GLN A 485 23.76 6.26 -6.98
CA GLN A 485 23.60 5.06 -7.81
C GLN A 485 22.97 5.37 -9.17
N LEU A 486 21.94 6.22 -9.21
CA LEU A 486 21.35 6.66 -10.47
C LEU A 486 22.37 7.43 -11.32
N GLY A 487 23.08 8.38 -10.73
CA GLY A 487 24.10 9.17 -11.41
C GLY A 487 25.18 8.31 -12.05
N LYS A 488 25.66 7.27 -11.35
CA LYS A 488 26.57 6.25 -11.92
C LYS A 488 25.93 5.51 -13.09
N ALA A 489 24.69 5.05 -12.94
CA ALA A 489 23.98 4.33 -13.98
C ALA A 489 23.71 5.18 -15.23
N LEU A 490 23.67 6.51 -15.08
CA LEU A 490 23.55 7.49 -16.16
C LEU A 490 24.89 7.96 -16.73
N GLY A 491 26.02 7.56 -16.14
CA GLY A 491 27.35 8.02 -16.54
C GLY A 491 27.59 9.50 -16.26
N LYS A 492 26.95 10.07 -15.23
CA LYS A 492 27.19 11.46 -14.79
C LYS A 492 28.62 11.59 -14.22
N PRO A 493 29.29 12.74 -14.39
CA PRO A 493 30.68 12.91 -13.97
C PRO A 493 30.81 12.89 -12.45
N GLU A 494 31.96 12.43 -11.95
CA GLU A 494 32.25 12.36 -10.50
C GLU A 494 32.13 13.73 -9.81
N SER A 495 32.42 14.82 -10.51
CA SER A 495 32.24 16.19 -10.00
C SER A 495 30.78 16.54 -9.70
N GLU A 496 29.82 15.84 -10.30
CA GLU A 496 28.38 16.01 -10.07
C GLU A 496 27.86 15.02 -9.02
N ILE A 497 28.38 13.79 -8.98
CA ILE A 497 27.82 12.71 -8.15
C ILE A 497 28.58 12.42 -6.86
N GLY A 498 29.85 12.82 -6.76
CA GLY A 498 30.73 12.49 -5.63
C GLY A 498 30.24 13.08 -4.30
N ILE A 499 29.54 14.23 -4.35
CA ILE A 499 28.93 14.82 -3.15
C ILE A 499 27.87 13.90 -2.54
N TYR A 500 27.09 13.20 -3.36
CA TYR A 500 26.05 12.30 -2.89
C TYR A 500 26.65 11.02 -2.29
N ALA A 501 27.77 10.52 -2.83
CA ALA A 501 28.56 9.45 -2.18
C ALA A 501 29.09 9.86 -0.80
N GLN A 502 29.58 11.10 -0.66
CA GLN A 502 30.02 11.62 0.64
C GLN A 502 28.84 11.74 1.61
N ARG A 503 27.73 12.35 1.19
CA ARG A 503 26.54 12.55 2.03
C ARG A 503 25.83 11.24 2.37
N ALA A 504 25.96 10.19 1.56
CA ALA A 504 25.47 8.86 1.90
C ALA A 504 26.07 8.31 3.21
N MET A 505 27.22 8.80 3.66
CA MET A 505 27.84 8.41 4.94
C MET A 505 27.32 9.23 6.14
N ASN A 506 26.38 10.16 5.96
CA ASN A 506 25.91 11.08 7.00
C ASN A 506 25.18 10.39 8.17
N TYR A 507 24.65 9.17 7.99
CA TYR A 507 24.09 8.38 9.08
C TYR A 507 25.09 8.20 10.25
N LYS A 508 26.40 8.21 9.97
CA LYS A 508 27.47 8.12 10.97
C LYS A 508 27.46 9.32 11.94
N LYS A 509 26.89 10.46 11.55
CA LYS A 509 26.85 11.68 12.37
C LYS A 509 25.90 11.58 13.56
N LEU A 510 24.91 10.68 13.50
CA LEU A 510 23.91 10.49 14.54
C LEU A 510 24.13 9.24 15.39
N PHE A 511 25.12 8.41 15.05
CA PHE A 511 25.41 7.22 15.84
C PHE A 511 26.12 7.59 17.15
N ASP A 512 25.43 7.36 18.27
CA ASP A 512 25.98 7.53 19.61
C ASP A 512 26.75 6.27 20.03
N PRO A 513 28.10 6.33 20.16
CA PRO A 513 28.91 5.17 20.50
C PRO A 513 28.68 4.63 21.92
N GLU A 514 28.17 5.45 22.85
CA GLU A 514 27.89 5.03 24.23
C GLU A 514 26.71 4.04 24.27
N THR A 515 25.65 4.37 23.54
CA THR A 515 24.39 3.59 23.53
C THR A 515 24.33 2.59 22.37
N ARG A 516 25.16 2.81 21.35
CA ARG A 516 25.18 2.10 20.05
C ARG A 516 23.83 2.20 19.33
N LEU A 517 23.26 3.39 19.35
CA LEU A 517 21.96 3.72 18.79
C LEU A 517 22.04 5.06 18.06
N MET A 518 21.10 5.31 17.15
CA MET A 518 20.95 6.63 16.55
C MET A 518 20.32 7.58 17.57
N ARG A 519 20.87 8.79 17.67
CA ARG A 519 20.51 9.78 18.68
C ARG A 519 20.44 11.17 18.04
N GLY A 520 19.46 11.96 18.44
CA GLY A 520 19.36 13.36 18.04
C GLY A 520 20.64 14.11 18.39
N ARG A 521 21.03 15.04 17.53
CA ARG A 521 22.28 15.79 17.70
C ARG A 521 22.00 17.27 17.59
N ASN A 522 22.46 18.04 18.56
CA ASN A 522 22.29 19.50 18.60
C ASN A 522 23.18 20.18 17.55
N LYS A 523 22.89 21.44 17.27
CA LYS A 523 23.62 22.24 16.29
C LYS A 523 25.10 22.43 16.66
N ASP A 524 25.40 22.47 17.95
CA ASP A 524 26.78 22.59 18.46
C ASP A 524 27.62 21.30 18.35
N GLY A 525 27.00 20.19 17.93
CA GLY A 525 27.65 18.90 17.76
C GLY A 525 27.50 17.95 18.95
N SER A 526 26.92 18.38 20.07
CA SER A 526 26.58 17.52 21.20
C SER A 526 25.39 16.61 20.89
N PHE A 527 25.34 15.41 21.46
CA PHE A 527 24.14 14.58 21.40
C PHE A 527 23.06 15.14 22.33
N GLN A 528 21.79 15.07 21.93
CA GLN A 528 20.69 15.63 22.73
C GLN A 528 20.62 14.95 24.09
N ALA A 529 20.37 15.68 25.18
CA ALA A 529 20.26 15.13 26.52
C ALA A 529 19.07 15.75 27.26
N PRO A 530 18.33 14.97 28.10
CA PRO A 530 18.50 13.53 28.35
C PRO A 530 18.14 12.66 27.11
N PHE A 531 18.60 11.41 27.09
CA PHE A 531 18.25 10.44 26.05
C PHE A 531 17.41 9.31 26.59
N ASN A 532 16.28 9.08 25.92
CA ASN A 532 15.41 7.94 26.16
C ASN A 532 15.26 7.17 24.83
N PRO A 533 15.83 5.96 24.70
CA PRO A 533 15.80 5.20 23.44
C PRO A 533 14.41 4.69 23.06
N VAL A 534 13.47 4.65 24.02
CA VAL A 534 12.07 4.22 23.79
C VAL A 534 11.09 5.39 23.67
N LYS A 535 11.58 6.64 23.60
CA LYS A 535 10.74 7.81 23.30
C LYS A 535 10.37 7.79 21.82
N TRP A 536 9.07 7.73 21.56
CA TRP A 536 8.52 7.81 20.20
C TRP A 536 8.37 9.26 19.77
N GLY A 537 8.54 9.53 18.47
CA GLY A 537 8.43 10.88 17.94
C GLY A 537 9.68 11.72 18.20
N ASP A 538 9.50 13.03 18.31
CA ASP A 538 10.55 14.01 18.64
C ASP A 538 11.70 14.04 17.62
N ALA A 539 12.76 13.23 17.82
CA ALA A 539 13.84 13.07 16.85
C ALA A 539 13.48 12.10 15.69
N PHE A 540 12.47 11.24 15.90
CA PHE A 540 12.06 10.20 14.96
C PHE A 540 10.58 10.37 14.55
N THR A 541 10.16 9.71 13.49
CA THR A 541 8.76 9.69 13.02
C THR A 541 8.13 8.35 13.37
N GLU A 542 6.98 8.35 14.04
CA GLU A 542 6.17 7.14 14.37
C GLU A 542 6.98 5.97 14.95
N GLY A 543 8.03 6.27 15.68
CA GLY A 543 8.95 5.27 16.18
C GLY A 543 9.96 5.89 17.10
N ASN A 544 10.83 5.04 17.63
CA ASN A 544 11.89 5.44 18.52
C ASN A 544 13.26 5.04 17.95
N SER A 545 14.32 5.26 18.73
CA SER A 545 15.69 4.96 18.32
C SER A 545 15.92 3.47 18.01
N LEU A 546 15.23 2.56 18.72
CA LEU A 546 15.31 1.12 18.49
C LEU A 546 14.66 0.70 17.15
N HIS A 547 13.83 1.55 16.55
CA HIS A 547 13.23 1.31 15.24
C HIS A 547 14.07 1.94 14.13
N TYR A 548 14.54 3.17 14.32
CA TYR A 548 15.23 3.94 13.29
C TYR A 548 16.73 3.67 13.17
N THR A 549 17.38 3.08 14.20
CA THR A 549 18.82 2.76 14.14
C THR A 549 19.19 1.89 12.93
N TRP A 550 18.23 1.12 12.43
CA TRP A 550 18.40 0.20 11.31
C TRP A 550 18.26 0.86 9.94
N SER A 551 17.85 2.12 9.84
CA SER A 551 17.61 2.87 8.60
C SER A 551 18.93 3.31 7.94
N VAL A 552 19.78 2.34 7.64
CA VAL A 552 21.06 2.46 6.92
C VAL A 552 21.09 1.44 5.79
N PHE A 553 19.99 1.38 5.02
CA PHE A 553 19.70 0.34 4.04
C PHE A 553 20.88 0.06 3.09
N HIS A 554 21.60 1.12 2.71
CA HIS A 554 22.71 1.09 1.77
C HIS A 554 24.06 0.68 2.37
N ASP A 555 24.25 0.75 3.69
CA ASP A 555 25.55 0.51 4.31
C ASP A 555 25.49 -0.20 5.67
N ILE A 556 24.83 -1.36 5.69
CA ILE A 556 24.70 -2.19 6.89
C ILE A 556 26.07 -2.65 7.42
N ASP A 557 27.05 -2.99 6.57
CA ASP A 557 28.42 -3.29 7.04
C ASP A 557 29.04 -2.09 7.78
N GLY A 558 28.80 -0.86 7.29
CA GLY A 558 29.22 0.35 7.97
C GLY A 558 28.58 0.49 9.36
N LEU A 559 27.29 0.17 9.50
CA LEU A 559 26.60 0.14 10.79
C LEU A 559 27.10 -0.99 11.70
N VAL A 560 27.38 -2.19 11.15
CA VAL A 560 27.99 -3.31 11.88
C VAL A 560 29.33 -2.87 12.49
N ASN A 561 30.15 -2.14 11.73
CA ASN A 561 31.43 -1.63 12.23
C ASN A 561 31.26 -0.62 13.37
N LEU A 562 30.30 0.32 13.24
CA LEU A 562 29.98 1.28 14.30
C LEU A 562 29.52 0.60 15.60
N MET A 563 28.76 -0.51 15.50
CA MET A 563 28.28 -1.26 16.67
C MET A 563 29.35 -2.14 17.32
N GLY A 564 30.55 -2.24 16.74
CA GLY A 564 31.65 -3.05 17.27
C GLY A 564 31.73 -4.46 16.68
N GLY A 565 31.18 -4.68 15.48
CA GLY A 565 31.29 -5.93 14.74
C GLY A 565 30.03 -6.80 14.76
N ARG A 566 30.08 -7.92 14.02
CA ARG A 566 28.93 -8.78 13.72
C ARG A 566 28.21 -9.32 14.95
N ALA A 567 28.96 -9.76 15.97
CA ALA A 567 28.37 -10.30 17.19
C ALA A 567 27.55 -9.23 17.93
N ALA A 568 28.14 -8.06 18.17
CA ALA A 568 27.46 -6.94 18.82
C ALA A 568 26.22 -6.45 18.04
N PHE A 569 26.30 -6.46 16.71
CA PHE A 569 25.17 -6.13 15.85
C PHE A 569 24.02 -7.14 16.01
N VAL A 570 24.32 -8.45 16.00
CA VAL A 570 23.35 -9.53 16.21
C VAL A 570 22.73 -9.45 17.61
N ASP A 571 23.53 -9.18 18.64
CA ASP A 571 23.03 -9.04 20.02
C ASP A 571 22.08 -7.84 20.16
N LYS A 572 22.35 -6.74 19.44
CA LYS A 572 21.44 -5.59 19.41
C LYS A 572 20.12 -5.90 18.70
N LEU A 573 20.15 -6.64 17.59
CA LEU A 573 18.93 -7.12 16.92
C LEU A 573 18.12 -8.03 17.86
N ASP A 574 18.78 -8.98 18.54
CA ASP A 574 18.12 -9.86 19.51
C ASP A 574 17.52 -9.06 20.68
N THR A 575 18.17 -7.96 21.10
CA THR A 575 17.65 -7.06 22.14
C THR A 575 16.32 -6.45 21.72
N VAL A 576 16.17 -6.01 20.47
CA VAL A 576 14.88 -5.49 19.97
C VAL A 576 13.78 -6.54 20.06
N MET A 577 14.08 -7.79 19.68
CA MET A 577 13.10 -8.88 19.70
C MET A 577 12.72 -9.34 21.12
N SER A 578 13.59 -9.13 22.11
CA SER A 578 13.44 -9.70 23.47
C SER A 578 13.08 -8.67 24.55
N MET A 579 13.39 -7.38 24.31
CA MET A 579 13.07 -6.30 25.24
C MET A 579 11.55 -6.12 25.37
N PRO A 580 11.00 -5.86 26.57
CA PRO A 580 9.57 -5.54 26.71
C PRO A 580 9.14 -4.35 25.82
N PRO A 581 7.89 -4.31 25.33
CA PRO A 581 7.37 -3.21 24.50
C PRO A 581 7.06 -1.95 25.34
N THR A 582 8.00 -1.52 26.18
CA THR A 582 7.95 -0.24 26.89
C THR A 582 8.09 0.92 25.92
N PHE A 583 7.39 2.00 26.15
CA PHE A 583 7.42 3.17 25.30
C PHE A 583 7.35 4.44 26.15
N ASP A 584 7.73 5.56 25.57
CA ASP A 584 7.48 6.90 26.07
C ASP A 584 6.78 7.69 24.96
N ASP A 585 5.54 8.08 25.23
CA ASP A 585 4.62 8.77 24.33
C ASP A 585 4.54 10.28 24.60
N SER A 586 5.45 10.82 25.43
CA SER A 586 5.42 12.23 25.87
C SER A 586 5.44 13.25 24.73
N TYR A 587 5.97 12.87 23.55
CA TYR A 587 5.92 13.71 22.35
C TYR A 587 4.49 13.86 21.82
N TYR A 588 3.74 12.76 21.76
CA TYR A 588 2.37 12.73 21.25
C TYR A 588 1.33 13.13 22.31
N GLY A 589 1.68 13.02 23.60
CA GLY A 589 0.79 13.30 24.73
C GLY A 589 -0.29 12.23 24.93
N SER A 590 -0.27 11.15 24.15
CA SER A 590 -1.17 10.00 24.25
C SER A 590 -0.60 8.80 23.51
N VAL A 591 -1.13 7.61 23.82
CA VAL A 591 -0.78 6.37 23.12
C VAL A 591 -1.44 6.37 21.74
N ILE A 592 -0.66 6.66 20.71
CA ILE A 592 -1.06 6.50 19.30
C ILE A 592 -1.22 5.00 18.94
N HIS A 593 -1.90 4.69 17.84
CA HIS A 593 -2.28 3.32 17.52
C HIS A 593 -1.07 2.42 17.22
N GLU A 594 -0.02 2.95 16.61
CA GLU A 594 1.23 2.25 16.27
C GLU A 594 1.96 1.77 17.53
N ILE A 595 1.93 2.57 18.61
CA ILE A 595 2.44 2.16 19.92
C ILE A 595 1.61 0.98 20.44
N ARG A 596 0.28 1.10 20.41
CA ARG A 596 -0.63 0.06 20.90
C ARG A 596 -0.44 -1.25 20.13
N GLU A 597 -0.31 -1.18 18.82
CA GLU A 597 -0.08 -2.30 17.90
C GLU A 597 1.22 -3.05 18.23
N MET A 598 2.33 -2.33 18.44
CA MET A 598 3.59 -2.93 18.92
C MET A 598 3.38 -3.67 20.25
N GLN A 599 2.69 -3.05 21.21
CA GLN A 599 2.49 -3.65 22.52
C GLN A 599 1.74 -4.98 22.47
N VAL A 600 0.66 -5.05 21.70
CA VAL A 600 -0.21 -6.24 21.64
C VAL A 600 0.38 -7.35 20.77
N ALA A 601 1.30 -7.03 19.86
CA ALA A 601 1.99 -8.04 19.04
C ALA A 601 2.84 -9.01 19.87
N ASN A 602 3.31 -8.60 21.06
CA ASN A 602 4.17 -9.38 21.94
C ASN A 602 5.40 -9.94 21.19
N MET A 603 6.13 -9.04 20.55
CA MET A 603 7.37 -9.32 19.81
C MET A 603 8.50 -8.34 20.22
N GLY A 604 8.47 -7.96 21.50
CA GLY A 604 9.35 -6.96 22.06
C GLY A 604 9.18 -5.58 21.43
N GLN A 605 10.28 -4.93 21.05
CA GLN A 605 10.29 -3.64 20.34
C GLN A 605 10.16 -3.78 18.82
N TYR A 606 9.86 -4.98 18.31
CA TYR A 606 9.63 -5.18 16.88
C TYR A 606 8.23 -4.72 16.47
N ALA A 607 8.10 -3.43 16.17
CA ALA A 607 6.86 -2.79 15.70
C ALA A 607 6.59 -3.06 14.20
N HIS A 608 6.29 -4.31 13.85
CA HIS A 608 6.10 -4.74 12.45
C HIS A 608 5.04 -3.94 11.68
N GLY A 609 3.99 -3.49 12.37
CA GLY A 609 2.90 -2.68 11.81
C GLY A 609 3.33 -1.30 11.33
N ASN A 610 4.58 -0.90 11.55
CA ASN A 610 5.12 0.36 11.06
C ASN A 610 6.39 0.16 10.20
N GLN A 611 6.55 0.99 9.19
CA GLN A 611 7.49 0.92 8.08
C GLN A 611 8.98 1.00 8.46
N PRO A 612 9.44 1.81 9.45
CA PRO A 612 10.87 2.00 9.72
C PRO A 612 11.65 0.72 10.03
N ILE A 613 10.97 -0.30 10.59
CA ILE A 613 11.62 -1.52 11.08
C ILE A 613 11.36 -2.76 10.19
N GLN A 614 10.55 -2.64 9.13
CA GLN A 614 10.10 -3.79 8.33
C GLN A 614 11.26 -4.60 7.72
N HIS A 615 12.37 -3.96 7.35
CA HIS A 615 13.57 -4.64 6.81
C HIS A 615 14.47 -5.27 7.89
N MET A 616 14.30 -4.92 9.16
CA MET A 616 15.24 -5.27 10.25
C MET A 616 15.50 -6.78 10.34
N LEU A 617 14.49 -7.62 10.16
CA LEU A 617 14.64 -9.07 10.25
C LEU A 617 15.60 -9.64 9.20
N TYR A 618 15.77 -8.96 8.07
CA TYR A 618 16.72 -9.37 7.03
C TYR A 618 18.17 -9.01 7.36
N LEU A 619 18.42 -8.18 8.38
CA LEU A 619 19.75 -7.67 8.70
C LEU A 619 20.67 -8.73 9.33
N TYR A 620 20.14 -9.81 9.91
CA TYR A 620 20.98 -10.93 10.36
C TYR A 620 21.78 -11.57 9.20
N ASN A 621 21.29 -11.48 7.95
CA ASN A 621 22.01 -11.96 6.76
C ASN A 621 23.33 -11.23 6.51
N TYR A 622 23.43 -9.96 6.93
CA TYR A 622 24.64 -9.14 6.77
C TYR A 622 25.68 -9.47 7.85
N ALA A 623 25.22 -9.90 9.03
CA ALA A 623 26.06 -10.27 10.15
C ALA A 623 26.41 -11.77 10.22
N GLY A 624 26.06 -12.55 9.19
CA GLY A 624 26.39 -13.98 9.13
C GLY A 624 25.56 -14.87 10.05
N ALA A 625 24.32 -14.47 10.36
CA ALA A 625 23.36 -15.27 11.14
C ALA A 625 22.02 -15.47 10.40
N PRO A 626 22.00 -15.89 9.12
CA PRO A 626 20.78 -15.93 8.30
C PRO A 626 19.67 -16.84 8.87
N TRP A 627 20.00 -17.84 9.70
CA TRP A 627 19.00 -18.68 10.36
C TRP A 627 18.11 -17.88 11.35
N LYS A 628 18.62 -16.79 11.93
CA LYS A 628 17.80 -15.90 12.79
C LYS A 628 16.79 -15.12 11.96
N SER A 629 17.16 -14.64 10.77
CA SER A 629 16.21 -14.06 9.81
C SER A 629 15.12 -15.06 9.45
N GLN A 630 15.49 -16.28 9.08
CA GLN A 630 14.55 -17.34 8.70
C GLN A 630 13.53 -17.63 9.80
N TYR A 631 13.99 -17.70 11.06
CA TYR A 631 13.11 -17.89 12.22
C TYR A 631 12.12 -16.74 12.36
N TRP A 632 12.61 -15.50 12.49
CA TRP A 632 11.74 -14.36 12.79
C TRP A 632 10.81 -13.99 11.64
N ILE A 633 11.25 -14.11 10.38
CA ILE A 633 10.39 -13.87 9.22
C ILE A 633 9.23 -14.88 9.20
N ARG A 634 9.51 -16.17 9.41
CA ARG A 634 8.46 -17.20 9.45
C ARG A 634 7.53 -17.01 10.65
N GLU A 635 8.03 -16.56 11.80
CA GLU A 635 7.19 -16.21 12.95
C GLU A 635 6.26 -15.02 12.64
N THR A 636 6.78 -13.95 12.04
CA THR A 636 5.99 -12.77 11.65
C THR A 636 4.91 -13.13 10.63
N LEU A 637 5.25 -13.86 9.56
CA LEU A 637 4.28 -14.31 8.54
C LEU A 637 3.14 -15.14 9.12
N ASN A 638 3.43 -15.99 10.12
CA ASN A 638 2.44 -16.89 10.72
C ASN A 638 1.58 -16.22 11.80
N ARG A 639 2.10 -15.20 12.50
CA ARG A 639 1.43 -14.59 13.66
C ARG A 639 0.68 -13.32 13.33
N LEU A 640 1.24 -12.48 12.45
CA LEU A 640 0.80 -11.09 12.27
C LEU A 640 -0.05 -10.86 11.02
N TYR A 641 -0.36 -11.91 10.25
CA TYR A 641 -1.13 -11.83 9.02
C TYR A 641 -2.19 -12.92 8.93
N LYS A 642 -3.43 -12.51 8.65
CA LYS A 642 -4.58 -13.41 8.44
C LYS A 642 -5.51 -12.84 7.39
N ALA A 643 -6.14 -13.68 6.59
CA ALA A 643 -7.15 -13.23 5.63
C ALA A 643 -8.54 -12.97 6.27
N THR A 644 -8.56 -12.38 7.47
CA THR A 644 -9.75 -12.02 8.24
C THR A 644 -9.94 -10.51 8.26
N PRO A 645 -11.12 -9.99 8.66
CA PRO A 645 -11.34 -8.56 8.77
C PRO A 645 -10.34 -7.80 9.64
N ASP A 646 -9.75 -8.46 10.63
CA ASP A 646 -8.69 -8.00 11.53
C ASP A 646 -7.29 -8.50 11.11
N GLY A 647 -7.03 -8.53 9.80
CA GLY A 647 -6.00 -9.35 9.20
C GLY A 647 -4.55 -8.86 9.25
N TYR A 648 -4.31 -7.57 9.46
CA TYR A 648 -2.96 -7.00 9.61
C TYR A 648 -2.68 -6.63 11.07
N CYS A 649 -1.41 -6.36 11.40
CA CYS A 649 -1.00 -5.95 12.75
C CYS A 649 -0.75 -4.45 12.91
N GLY A 650 -1.24 -3.65 11.96
CA GLY A 650 -1.05 -2.21 11.82
C GLY A 650 -1.59 -1.77 10.46
N ASP A 651 -1.27 -0.56 10.02
CA ASP A 651 -1.74 -0.04 8.75
C ASP A 651 -1.21 -0.82 7.53
N GLU A 652 -2.05 -0.90 6.49
CA GLU A 652 -1.71 -1.60 5.24
C GLU A 652 -0.79 -0.74 4.35
N ASP A 653 -0.97 0.58 4.41
CA ASP A 653 -0.18 1.63 3.77
C ASP A 653 0.09 1.42 2.28
N ASN A 654 -1.01 1.49 1.53
CA ASN A 654 -1.02 1.60 0.07
C ASN A 654 -0.33 0.43 -0.65
N GLY A 655 -0.30 -0.76 -0.04
CA GLY A 655 0.39 -1.92 -0.57
C GLY A 655 1.75 -2.21 0.05
N GLN A 656 2.30 -1.34 0.91
CA GLN A 656 3.64 -1.53 1.48
C GLN A 656 3.71 -2.74 2.42
N THR A 657 2.81 -2.82 3.41
CA THR A 657 2.77 -3.94 4.37
C THR A 657 2.41 -5.25 3.64
N SER A 658 1.52 -5.18 2.65
CA SER A 658 1.22 -6.31 1.76
C SER A 658 2.41 -6.75 0.90
N ALA A 659 3.20 -5.80 0.37
CA ALA A 659 4.40 -6.10 -0.40
C ALA A 659 5.46 -6.77 0.45
N TRP A 660 5.58 -6.38 1.72
CA TRP A 660 6.43 -7.09 2.67
C TRP A 660 6.00 -8.55 2.83
N TYR A 661 4.71 -8.82 3.01
CA TYR A 661 4.19 -10.19 3.11
C TYR A 661 4.50 -11.01 1.86
N VAL A 662 4.18 -10.47 0.67
CA VAL A 662 4.36 -11.20 -0.61
C VAL A 662 5.83 -11.51 -0.87
N PHE A 663 6.74 -10.54 -0.75
CA PHE A 663 8.19 -10.79 -0.89
C PHE A 663 8.68 -11.83 0.13
N SER A 664 8.32 -11.65 1.40
CA SER A 664 8.75 -12.55 2.48
C SER A 664 8.20 -13.97 2.30
N ALA A 665 6.98 -14.13 1.81
CA ALA A 665 6.37 -15.41 1.51
C ALA A 665 7.02 -16.12 0.30
N LEU A 666 7.50 -15.36 -0.69
CA LEU A 666 8.36 -15.86 -1.76
C LEU A 666 9.77 -16.23 -1.26
N GLY A 667 10.19 -15.67 -0.12
CA GLY A 667 11.44 -16.02 0.56
C GLY A 667 12.59 -15.07 0.29
N PHE A 668 12.35 -13.85 -0.18
CA PHE A 668 13.38 -12.81 -0.36
C PHE A 668 12.79 -11.40 -0.31
N TYR A 669 13.58 -10.39 0.05
CA TYR A 669 13.10 -9.01 0.25
C TYR A 669 14.10 -7.94 -0.27
N PRO A 670 13.62 -6.85 -0.87
CA PRO A 670 14.47 -5.76 -1.38
C PRO A 670 14.92 -4.81 -0.26
N VAL A 671 15.87 -5.24 0.59
CA VAL A 671 16.36 -4.40 1.72
C VAL A 671 16.92 -3.05 1.26
N THR A 672 17.58 -3.02 0.11
CA THR A 672 18.24 -1.82 -0.43
C THR A 672 17.73 -1.56 -1.84
N PRO A 673 16.59 -0.87 -2.03
CA PRO A 673 16.24 -0.33 -3.33
C PRO A 673 17.38 0.56 -3.87
N ALA A 674 17.44 0.71 -5.20
CA ALA A 674 18.59 1.20 -5.96
C ALA A 674 19.81 0.26 -5.99
N VAL A 675 19.65 -0.99 -5.54
CA VAL A 675 20.62 -2.09 -5.75
C VAL A 675 19.90 -3.28 -6.37
N GLY A 676 20.57 -3.96 -7.31
CA GLY A 676 20.06 -5.15 -7.99
C GLY A 676 20.08 -6.44 -7.15
N GLN A 677 19.80 -6.37 -5.84
CA GLN A 677 19.81 -7.52 -4.93
C GLN A 677 18.53 -7.64 -4.12
N TYR A 678 18.10 -8.88 -3.88
CA TYR A 678 17.03 -9.24 -2.95
C TYR A 678 17.62 -10.15 -1.86
N VAL A 679 17.50 -9.77 -0.59
CA VAL A 679 18.06 -10.51 0.55
C VAL A 679 17.19 -11.73 0.84
N VAL A 680 17.81 -12.89 0.99
CA VAL A 680 17.11 -14.17 1.20
C VAL A 680 16.55 -14.23 2.62
N GLY A 681 15.28 -14.64 2.72
CA GLY A 681 14.59 -15.01 3.96
C GLY A 681 14.39 -16.52 4.02
N ALA A 682 13.13 -16.95 4.11
CA ALA A 682 12.71 -18.35 3.96
C ALA A 682 11.34 -18.41 3.27
N PRO A 683 11.18 -19.19 2.19
CA PRO A 683 9.90 -19.28 1.48
C PRO A 683 8.80 -19.86 2.38
N LEU A 684 7.55 -19.46 2.15
CA LEU A 684 6.37 -19.93 2.88
C LEU A 684 5.69 -21.11 2.17
N PHE A 685 5.69 -21.11 0.84
CA PHE A 685 5.05 -22.11 -0.02
C PHE A 685 6.03 -23.23 -0.41
N GLN A 686 5.51 -24.37 -0.88
CA GLN A 686 6.36 -25.44 -1.42
C GLN A 686 6.81 -25.13 -2.83
N HIS A 687 5.95 -24.45 -3.61
CA HIS A 687 6.30 -23.96 -4.94
C HIS A 687 5.76 -22.56 -5.14
N ALA A 688 6.54 -21.73 -5.83
CA ALA A 688 6.06 -20.46 -6.37
C ALA A 688 6.66 -20.21 -7.74
N THR A 689 5.88 -19.58 -8.62
CA THR A 689 6.33 -19.11 -9.94
C THR A 689 5.97 -17.65 -10.10
N VAL A 690 6.99 -16.81 -10.32
CA VAL A 690 6.81 -15.40 -10.70
C VAL A 690 7.01 -15.32 -12.22
N HIS A 691 5.97 -14.91 -12.94
CA HIS A 691 5.99 -14.70 -14.39
C HIS A 691 6.39 -13.26 -14.71
N LEU A 692 7.56 -13.09 -15.30
CA LEU A 692 8.12 -11.79 -15.63
C LEU A 692 7.55 -11.28 -16.97
N GLU A 693 7.41 -9.96 -17.11
CA GLU A 693 6.87 -9.36 -18.35
C GLU A 693 7.72 -9.66 -19.60
N ASN A 694 9.00 -9.98 -19.44
CA ASN A 694 9.89 -10.39 -20.53
C ASN A 694 9.69 -11.86 -20.99
N GLY A 695 8.69 -12.56 -20.45
CA GLY A 695 8.37 -13.96 -20.76
C GLY A 695 9.25 -14.99 -20.03
N LYS A 696 10.18 -14.56 -19.18
CA LYS A 696 10.94 -15.44 -18.29
C LYS A 696 10.20 -15.67 -16.98
N GLN A 697 10.72 -16.60 -16.17
CA GLN A 697 10.13 -16.98 -14.90
C GLN A 697 11.19 -17.12 -13.82
N LEU A 698 10.84 -16.71 -12.60
CA LEU A 698 11.51 -17.17 -11.39
C LEU A 698 10.68 -18.31 -10.79
N ARG A 699 11.28 -19.49 -10.68
CA ARG A 699 10.71 -20.66 -10.01
C ARG A 699 11.37 -20.83 -8.66
N ILE A 700 10.58 -21.00 -7.61
CA ILE A 700 11.04 -21.20 -6.24
C ILE A 700 10.53 -22.56 -5.79
N ASN A 701 11.43 -23.49 -5.51
CA ASN A 701 11.10 -24.86 -5.14
C ASN A 701 11.60 -25.15 -3.73
N ALA A 702 10.68 -25.36 -2.81
CA ALA A 702 10.94 -25.75 -1.43
C ALA A 702 10.11 -27.00 -1.07
N PRO A 703 10.38 -28.16 -1.72
CA PRO A 703 9.56 -29.35 -1.54
C PRO A 703 9.55 -29.79 -0.07
N GLY A 704 8.34 -30.08 0.43
CA GLY A 704 8.14 -30.48 1.81
C GLY A 704 8.31 -29.36 2.84
N ASN A 705 8.29 -28.09 2.42
CA ASN A 705 8.10 -26.93 3.28
C ASN A 705 6.76 -27.04 4.02
N ASP A 706 6.78 -26.77 5.32
CA ASP A 706 5.62 -26.80 6.22
C ASP A 706 5.89 -25.90 7.45
N ALA A 707 5.01 -25.93 8.44
CA ALA A 707 5.17 -25.15 9.68
C ALA A 707 6.36 -25.62 10.55
N GLY A 708 6.76 -26.89 10.43
CA GLY A 708 7.86 -27.50 11.18
C GLY A 708 9.23 -27.29 10.53
N LYS A 709 9.30 -27.03 9.22
CA LYS A 709 10.56 -26.80 8.48
C LYS A 709 10.71 -25.35 8.03
N ARG A 710 11.26 -24.52 8.92
CA ARG A 710 11.42 -23.07 8.70
C ARG A 710 12.81 -22.63 8.24
N TYR A 711 13.81 -23.51 8.30
CA TYR A 711 15.20 -23.16 8.01
C TYR A 711 15.64 -23.65 6.64
N ILE A 712 16.52 -22.89 6.00
CA ILE A 712 17.19 -23.31 4.76
C ILE A 712 18.42 -24.11 5.13
N ARG A 713 18.42 -25.41 4.83
CA ARG A 713 19.59 -26.28 4.99
C ARG A 713 20.61 -26.05 3.88
N SER A 714 20.14 -26.03 2.64
CA SER A 714 20.94 -25.79 1.45
C SER A 714 20.13 -25.08 0.38
N ALA A 715 20.79 -24.38 -0.54
CA ALA A 715 20.13 -23.68 -1.64
C ALA A 715 20.92 -23.77 -2.95
N LYS A 716 20.22 -23.83 -4.07
CA LYS A 716 20.77 -23.79 -5.42
C LYS A 716 20.08 -22.71 -6.25
N LEU A 717 20.85 -22.04 -7.10
CA LEU A 717 20.33 -21.16 -8.15
C LEU A 717 20.74 -21.73 -9.50
N ASN A 718 19.76 -22.05 -10.35
CA ASN A 718 19.96 -22.68 -11.65
C ASN A 718 20.84 -23.94 -11.55
N GLY A 719 20.56 -24.78 -10.56
CA GLY A 719 21.28 -26.03 -10.29
C GLY A 719 22.64 -25.88 -9.59
N ARG A 720 23.16 -24.66 -9.42
CA ARG A 720 24.45 -24.40 -8.75
C ARG A 720 24.25 -24.03 -7.29
N ALA A 721 25.00 -24.67 -6.40
CA ALA A 721 24.94 -24.35 -4.97
C ALA A 721 25.32 -22.90 -4.71
N ILE A 722 24.57 -22.21 -3.84
CA ILE A 722 24.88 -20.84 -3.42
C ILE A 722 24.98 -20.75 -1.89
N GLN A 723 25.99 -20.03 -1.42
CA GLN A 723 26.16 -19.68 0.00
C GLN A 723 25.68 -18.26 0.30
N ARG A 724 25.76 -17.37 -0.68
CA ARG A 724 25.28 -15.98 -0.56
C ARG A 724 23.82 -15.88 -0.08
N ASN A 725 23.56 -14.85 0.70
CA ASN A 725 22.26 -14.55 1.31
C ASN A 725 21.44 -13.57 0.46
N TRP A 726 21.62 -13.57 -0.85
CA TRP A 726 20.89 -12.69 -1.76
C TRP A 726 20.74 -13.31 -3.17
N LEU A 727 19.71 -12.86 -3.89
CA LEU A 727 19.43 -13.15 -5.29
C LEU A 727 19.61 -11.88 -6.13
N GLY A 728 20.26 -11.98 -7.29
CA GLY A 728 20.45 -10.84 -8.19
C GLY A 728 19.24 -10.58 -9.07
N HIS A 729 18.88 -9.31 -9.25
CA HIS A 729 17.78 -8.90 -10.13
C HIS A 729 18.01 -9.38 -11.58
N ASP A 730 19.19 -9.14 -12.15
CA ASP A 730 19.53 -9.59 -13.51
C ASP A 730 19.60 -11.13 -13.65
N GLU A 731 19.87 -11.83 -12.55
CA GLU A 731 19.81 -13.30 -12.54
C GLU A 731 18.36 -13.78 -12.62
N ILE A 732 17.45 -13.12 -11.89
CA ILE A 732 16.01 -13.36 -11.95
C ILE A 732 15.46 -13.00 -13.34
N GLN A 733 15.80 -11.83 -13.88
CA GLN A 733 15.32 -11.35 -15.18
C GLN A 733 15.71 -12.27 -16.35
N ARG A 734 16.81 -13.01 -16.26
CA ARG A 734 17.21 -14.01 -17.26
C ARG A 734 16.43 -15.32 -17.19
N GLY A 735 15.57 -15.47 -16.18
CA GLY A 735 14.95 -16.73 -15.80
C GLY A 735 15.81 -17.47 -14.77
N ALA A 736 15.19 -17.85 -13.66
CA ALA A 736 15.89 -18.46 -12.54
C ALA A 736 15.08 -19.58 -11.91
N THR A 737 15.76 -20.62 -11.42
CA THR A 737 15.20 -21.62 -10.52
C THR A 737 15.98 -21.59 -9.21
N PHE A 738 15.28 -21.23 -8.13
CA PHE A 738 15.80 -21.19 -6.77
C PHE A 738 15.28 -22.41 -6.01
N ASP A 739 16.13 -23.42 -5.88
CA ASP A 739 15.81 -24.66 -5.16
C ASP A 739 16.33 -24.56 -3.72
N VAL A 740 15.45 -24.86 -2.77
CA VAL A 740 15.68 -24.70 -1.34
C VAL A 740 15.37 -26.02 -0.63
N GLU A 741 16.36 -26.55 0.08
CA GLU A 741 16.16 -27.70 0.97
C GLU A 741 15.76 -27.17 2.35
N MET A 742 14.48 -27.33 2.72
CA MET A 742 13.96 -26.88 4.01
C MET A 742 14.28 -27.89 5.14
N SER A 743 14.48 -27.37 6.35
CA SER A 743 14.84 -28.15 7.55
C SER A 743 14.15 -27.61 8.81
N ALA A 744 13.91 -28.50 9.76
CA ALA A 744 13.43 -28.16 11.09
C ALA A 744 14.53 -27.58 12.00
N GLN A 745 15.80 -27.88 11.70
CA GLN A 745 16.96 -27.39 12.43
C GLN A 745 17.76 -26.40 11.59
N PRO A 746 18.32 -25.34 12.20
CA PRO A 746 19.12 -24.34 11.49
C PRO A 746 20.44 -24.94 11.00
N ASN A 747 20.87 -24.56 9.80
CA ASN A 747 22.24 -24.78 9.34
C ASN A 747 23.09 -23.54 9.68
N GLN A 748 23.84 -23.61 10.79
CA GLN A 748 24.70 -22.51 11.26
C GLN A 748 26.00 -22.35 10.46
N GLN A 749 26.25 -23.20 9.45
CA GLN A 749 27.43 -23.12 8.60
C GLN A 749 27.14 -22.48 7.23
N ARG A 750 25.88 -22.24 6.88
CA ARG A 750 25.47 -21.67 5.59
C ARG A 750 25.42 -20.13 5.66
N GLY A 751 26.03 -19.46 4.69
CA GLY A 751 25.87 -18.01 4.50
C GLY A 751 26.48 -17.16 5.60
N ILE A 752 27.60 -17.62 6.18
CA ILE A 752 28.29 -16.93 7.29
C ILE A 752 29.55 -16.18 6.83
N ALA A 753 30.07 -16.48 5.63
CA ALA A 753 31.29 -15.87 5.16
C ALA A 753 31.05 -14.40 4.78
N PRO A 754 32.06 -13.52 4.91
CA PRO A 754 31.91 -12.13 4.48
C PRO A 754 31.46 -11.93 3.02
N ALA A 755 31.88 -12.83 2.12
CA ALA A 755 31.46 -12.81 0.72
C ALA A 755 29.99 -13.20 0.50
N ASP A 756 29.34 -13.82 1.49
CA ASP A 756 27.93 -14.23 1.40
C ASP A 756 26.97 -13.08 1.73
N ALA A 757 27.47 -12.02 2.37
CA ALA A 757 26.67 -10.89 2.81
C ALA A 757 26.11 -10.08 1.62
N PRO A 758 24.89 -9.53 1.72
CA PRO A 758 24.35 -8.62 0.72
C PRO A 758 25.16 -7.31 0.63
N TYR A 759 24.85 -6.49 -0.38
CA TYR A 759 25.52 -5.23 -0.68
C TYR A 759 25.67 -4.32 0.54
N SER A 760 26.82 -3.66 0.68
CA SER A 760 26.98 -2.52 1.58
C SER A 760 27.97 -1.53 0.98
N PHE A 761 27.66 -0.24 1.08
CA PHE A 761 28.37 0.83 0.40
C PHE A 761 29.84 0.94 0.83
N SER A 762 30.14 0.85 2.12
CA SER A 762 31.52 0.87 2.64
C SER A 762 32.40 -0.23 2.02
N ARG A 763 31.83 -1.40 1.73
CA ARG A 763 32.55 -2.52 1.09
C ARG A 763 32.73 -2.31 -0.40
N ALA A 764 31.73 -1.75 -1.08
CA ALA A 764 31.80 -1.44 -2.51
C ALA A 764 32.85 -0.37 -2.83
N GLU A 765 32.93 0.70 -2.03
CA GLU A 765 33.92 1.77 -2.21
C GLU A 765 35.36 1.29 -1.93
N ALA A 766 35.56 0.45 -0.91
CA ALA A 766 36.86 -0.15 -0.64
C ALA A 766 37.35 -1.05 -1.80
N ALA A 767 36.43 -1.76 -2.45
CA ALA A 767 36.75 -2.58 -3.63
C ALA A 767 37.08 -1.72 -4.86
N ALA A 768 36.43 -0.56 -5.03
CA ALA A 768 36.67 0.35 -6.15
C ALA A 768 38.02 1.09 -6.07
N THR A 769 38.50 1.34 -4.86
CA THR A 769 39.78 2.04 -4.59
C THR A 769 40.98 1.10 -4.48
N SER A 770 40.77 -0.22 -4.43
CA SER A 770 41.83 -1.21 -4.45
C SER A 770 42.40 -1.35 -5.87
N PRO A 771 43.74 -1.28 -6.09
CA PRO A 771 44.30 -1.49 -7.41
C PRO A 771 43.90 -2.88 -7.91
N LYS A 772 43.30 -2.95 -9.11
CA LYS A 772 43.01 -4.22 -9.80
C LYS A 772 44.34 -4.96 -9.93
N ARG A 773 44.50 -6.05 -9.16
CA ARG A 773 45.67 -6.92 -9.25
C ARG A 773 45.66 -7.72 -10.54
#